data_AF-N1S1S3-F1
#
_entry.id   AF-N1S1S3-F1
#
_cell.length_a   1.000
_cell.length_b   1.000
_cell.length_c   1.000
_cell.angle_alpha   90.00
_cell.angle_beta   90.00
_cell.angle_gamma   90.00
#
_symmetry.space_group_name_H-M   'P 1'
#
loop_
_entity.id
_entity.type
_entity.pdbx_description
1 polymer ?
#
loop_
_entity_poly.entity_id
_entity_poly.type
_entity_poly.pdbx_seq_one_letter_code
_entity_poly.pdbx_strand_id
1 'polypeptide(L)'
;MRVLRSGDAAVLIILGLLLCPHVSVSHPTDGISPHGSGNAPDVNHLDVRGHDSQESTSITDLDPDGFDNLTATVDHTSGLDRRAAKDFYLRVMPLGASITQGYKSSDGNGYRKWLRSQLRFHGWKVNMVGSERDGTMADSDNEGHPGWMINSVFGAWKESKWMKPNLVLINAGLNDCNKGGDPSKAGERTKEMVDDIFASVPGVTVILSTLLRNGDPDRDACTKDISRQIRSVAKGYKKGTRIGLADIRDVMKLSDIGPDNDHPTDDGYKWFAGVWWDAISQIEDRIQPPAAVSGINDATTGQTNQCKKVAGNSGLPAQSQLGSGHDDGNYVHASTARGTIDSAAIDKGSDPKSITDAIPWHIFFANIVKGDPNAARTAALDDWIRVYHNTKDKNAYWFRQNLGGGKFDKSVQFDVDMNCDLGPRYAFADLNNDGLDDFFCIKENAVWASLNRGGNPPKFESIGQIIGDFGGLKATDVRIAGLIADSARCSRNGGWGDKPQWQGFSTVDGIRGTVFDIDLPDKSGIILEAAADINGDFRSDVLYIGGNGNVRTWVNNRGTGKGIVPNWRSAGLTHAGQSSTGVQDSIKFGRIYGSNRLDYILLKEQKDTYDVLVWENKGEGGTKLKADGSYYCDMRNSGSDDLVWIYQDGRVDEINVNIHSPPAWGHAISFDLRVPGPRNGIHLADWTGDGKCDIIVQDKATGALTIYQNTYQTASGRMTFDSNTLHASPGCNQGWGVGIFDLGMRIHDIDGDGRADVLCIEKNGLITGWLNKASGLESVGQVKFSEGWDRASIRFADVEASGRADLLHVDKYTGAVNVFTNNGHKAQGGSSFSWTNRGMLYNPIDRGENMVG
;
A
#
# COMPACT_ATOMS: atom_id res chain seq x y z
N MET A 1 8.48 32.97 -48.94
CA MET A 1 8.20 34.19 -49.75
C MET A 1 7.19 35.01 -48.97
N ARG A 2 7.54 36.23 -48.55
CA ARG A 2 7.20 37.51 -49.22
C ARG A 2 5.67 37.71 -49.42
N VAL A 3 4.95 38.73 -48.92
CA VAL A 3 5.10 39.89 -47.99
C VAL A 3 4.17 41.01 -48.53
N LEU A 4 3.76 41.97 -47.66
CA LEU A 4 3.02 43.24 -47.89
C LEU A 4 1.47 43.11 -47.82
N ARG A 5 0.63 44.12 -47.50
CA ARG A 5 0.65 45.44 -46.79
C ARG A 5 -0.84 45.90 -46.70
N SER A 6 -1.32 46.92 -45.98
CA SER A 6 -0.91 47.85 -44.89
C SER A 6 -2.25 48.48 -44.37
N GLY A 7 -2.40 49.48 -43.48
CA GLY A 7 -1.55 50.49 -42.83
C GLY A 7 -2.48 51.55 -42.19
N ASP A 8 -2.00 52.25 -41.18
CA ASP A 8 -2.74 53.03 -40.17
C ASP A 8 -3.64 54.21 -40.61
N ALA A 9 -4.52 54.60 -39.66
CA ALA A 9 -4.90 55.96 -39.23
C ALA A 9 -6.43 56.23 -39.21
N ALA A 10 -7.06 56.96 -38.28
CA ALA A 10 -6.83 57.46 -36.90
C ALA A 10 -7.88 58.59 -36.66
N VAL A 11 -8.03 59.05 -35.41
CA VAL A 11 -8.84 60.22 -34.95
C VAL A 11 -10.37 59.95 -34.85
N LEU A 12 -11.11 59.94 -33.72
CA LEU A 12 -11.07 60.48 -32.34
C LEU A 12 -12.09 61.64 -32.12
N ILE A 13 -12.94 61.54 -31.08
CA ILE A 13 -13.60 62.58 -30.23
C ILE A 13 -14.56 61.82 -29.26
N ILE A 14 -14.61 61.91 -27.91
CA ILE A 14 -14.43 62.97 -26.86
C ILE A 14 -15.76 63.70 -26.54
N LEU A 15 -16.28 63.85 -25.31
CA LEU A 15 -15.96 63.44 -23.90
C LEU A 15 -17.31 62.91 -23.29
N GLY A 16 -17.51 62.45 -22.04
CA GLY A 16 -16.73 62.35 -20.78
C GLY A 16 -17.61 61.78 -19.64
N LEU A 17 -17.28 61.76 -18.33
CA LEU A 17 -16.05 61.76 -17.52
C LEU A 17 -16.47 62.30 -16.11
N LEU A 18 -16.54 61.45 -15.08
CA LEU A 18 -16.68 61.77 -13.64
C LEU A 18 -16.75 60.43 -12.85
N LEU A 19 -16.05 60.17 -11.74
CA LEU A 19 -14.70 60.55 -11.28
C LEU A 19 -14.22 59.46 -10.26
N CYS A 20 -12.92 59.26 -10.13
CA CYS A 20 -12.22 58.28 -9.26
C CYS A 20 -12.41 58.52 -7.72
N PRO A 21 -11.99 57.61 -6.78
CA PRO A 21 -10.79 56.76 -6.85
C PRO A 21 -10.77 55.36 -6.17
N HIS A 22 -9.65 54.65 -6.43
CA HIS A 22 -8.97 53.59 -5.67
C HIS A 22 -9.77 52.47 -4.94
N VAL A 23 -9.52 51.22 -5.36
CA VAL A 23 -9.38 50.08 -4.42
C VAL A 23 -8.10 49.32 -4.75
N SER A 24 -7.37 48.94 -3.70
CA SER A 24 -6.08 48.26 -3.72
C SER A 24 -6.18 46.74 -3.89
N VAL A 25 -5.04 46.11 -4.22
CA VAL A 25 -4.83 44.67 -4.02
C VAL A 25 -5.07 44.32 -2.55
N SER A 26 -5.85 43.26 -2.29
CA SER A 26 -5.81 42.52 -1.03
C SER A 26 -6.02 41.04 -1.29
N HIS A 27 -5.07 40.22 -0.86
CA HIS A 27 -5.23 38.78 -0.73
C HIS A 27 -6.45 38.45 0.15
N PRO A 28 -7.08 37.27 0.00
CA PRO A 28 -7.68 36.61 1.16
C PRO A 28 -6.54 36.24 2.11
N THR A 29 -6.15 37.19 2.97
CA THR A 29 -5.33 36.89 4.14
C THR A 29 -6.21 36.17 5.14
N ASP A 30 -6.37 34.86 4.98
CA ASP A 30 -6.93 33.97 6.01
C ASP A 30 -5.87 33.73 7.11
N GLY A 31 -5.24 34.84 7.55
CA GLY A 31 -4.37 34.91 8.71
C GLY A 31 -5.22 34.84 9.96
N ILE A 32 -5.59 33.62 10.35
CA ILE A 32 -6.41 33.37 11.52
C ILE A 32 -5.62 33.75 12.78
N SER A 33 -6.03 34.87 13.38
CA SER A 33 -5.61 35.29 14.73
C SER A 33 -5.90 34.18 15.76
N PRO A 34 -5.08 34.04 16.83
CA PRO A 34 -5.35 33.11 17.93
C PRO A 34 -6.65 33.43 18.72
N HIS A 35 -7.39 34.47 18.34
CA HIS A 35 -8.71 34.80 18.88
C HIS A 35 -9.74 34.82 17.74
N GLY A 36 -10.73 33.94 17.85
CA GLY A 36 -11.57 33.53 16.72
C GLY A 36 -12.64 34.55 16.29
N SER A 37 -13.12 34.37 15.06
CA SER A 37 -14.32 35.02 14.51
C SER A 37 -14.99 34.18 13.42
N GLY A 38 -15.12 32.87 13.69
CA GLY A 38 -16.26 32.14 13.13
C GLY A 38 -17.48 32.54 13.94
N ASN A 39 -18.45 33.24 13.34
CA ASN A 39 -19.69 33.62 14.02
C ASN A 39 -20.39 32.36 14.56
N ALA A 40 -20.34 32.17 15.87
CA ALA A 40 -21.12 31.13 16.52
C ALA A 40 -22.59 31.57 16.51
N PRO A 41 -23.53 30.80 15.94
CA PRO A 41 -24.93 30.98 16.28
C PRO A 41 -25.13 30.62 17.75
N ASP A 42 -25.94 31.39 18.48
CA ASP A 42 -26.21 31.15 19.90
C ASP A 42 -26.85 29.76 20.11
N VAL A 43 -26.08 28.85 20.70
CA VAL A 43 -26.61 27.58 21.24
C VAL A 43 -27.02 27.83 22.69
N ASN A 44 -28.24 28.35 22.88
CA ASN A 44 -28.78 28.68 24.20
C ASN A 44 -28.86 27.45 25.11
N HIS A 45 -28.64 27.67 26.41
CA HIS A 45 -28.92 26.69 27.47
C HIS A 45 -30.43 26.38 27.49
N LEU A 46 -30.81 25.11 27.59
CA LEU A 46 -32.21 24.72 27.67
C LEU A 46 -32.68 24.81 29.14
N ASP A 47 -33.42 25.87 29.49
CA ASP A 47 -34.02 26.01 30.82
C ASP A 47 -35.29 25.15 30.93
N VAL A 48 -35.11 23.87 31.27
CA VAL A 48 -36.20 22.88 31.32
C VAL A 48 -37.03 23.02 32.59
N ARG A 49 -38.11 23.82 32.52
CA ARG A 49 -39.22 23.76 33.49
C ARG A 49 -40.60 23.84 32.84
N GLY A 50 -41.41 22.82 33.09
CA GLY A 50 -42.87 22.93 33.14
C GLY A 50 -43.62 22.61 31.85
N HIS A 51 -44.44 21.56 31.90
CA HIS A 51 -45.45 21.24 30.88
C HIS A 51 -46.74 22.06 31.11
N ASP A 52 -47.30 22.55 30.01
CA ASP A 52 -48.73 22.73 29.68
C ASP A 52 -49.69 23.73 30.40
N SER A 53 -50.46 24.41 29.53
CA SER A 53 -51.81 25.00 29.73
C SER A 53 -51.92 26.30 30.56
N GLN A 54 -52.83 27.26 30.32
CA GLN A 54 -54.05 27.32 29.47
C GLN A 54 -54.23 28.67 28.71
N GLU A 55 -55.20 28.61 27.81
CA GLU A 55 -55.92 29.62 27.01
C GLU A 55 -56.10 31.09 27.48
N SER A 56 -55.75 32.00 26.55
CA SER A 56 -56.64 32.98 25.89
C SER A 56 -56.98 34.39 26.46
N THR A 57 -57.26 35.25 25.46
CA THR A 57 -58.06 36.50 25.45
C THR A 57 -57.42 37.89 25.68
N SER A 58 -57.68 38.73 24.67
CA SER A 58 -57.98 40.17 24.67
C SER A 58 -56.93 41.23 25.07
N ILE A 59 -56.37 41.84 24.02
CA ILE A 59 -56.63 43.23 23.59
C ILE A 59 -56.05 44.43 24.38
N THR A 60 -55.37 45.28 23.57
CA THR A 60 -55.12 46.74 23.67
C THR A 60 -54.14 47.37 24.66
N ASP A 61 -53.59 48.46 24.13
CA ASP A 61 -52.94 49.63 24.74
C ASP A 61 -51.53 49.49 25.32
N LEU A 62 -50.59 50.00 24.50
CA LEU A 62 -49.35 50.60 24.93
C LEU A 62 -49.66 51.88 25.71
N ASP A 63 -49.15 52.02 26.93
CA ASP A 63 -48.97 53.34 27.56
C ASP A 63 -47.50 53.49 28.00
N PRO A 64 -46.73 54.42 27.43
CA PRO A 64 -45.32 54.59 27.71
C PRO A 64 -45.07 55.77 28.67
N ASP A 65 -45.06 55.52 29.99
CA ASP A 65 -44.26 56.26 30.99
C ASP A 65 -44.51 55.67 32.38
N GLY A 66 -43.44 55.29 33.10
CA GLY A 66 -43.63 54.53 34.35
C GLY A 66 -42.36 54.11 35.10
N PHE A 67 -41.42 55.05 35.31
CA PHE A 67 -40.50 54.93 36.46
C PHE A 67 -41.38 54.77 37.73
N ASP A 68 -41.06 53.92 38.71
CA ASP A 68 -39.89 54.06 39.57
C ASP A 68 -39.78 52.88 40.58
N ASN A 69 -38.60 52.75 41.21
CA ASN A 69 -38.33 52.00 42.45
C ASN A 69 -38.61 50.48 42.54
N LEU A 70 -37.52 49.69 42.52
CA LEU A 70 -37.05 49.13 43.80
C LEU A 70 -35.54 48.81 43.76
N THR A 71 -34.80 49.50 44.64
CA THR A 71 -33.34 49.44 44.74
C THR A 71 -32.81 48.11 45.29
N ALA A 72 -31.93 47.46 44.54
CA ALA A 72 -30.88 46.61 45.08
C ALA A 72 -29.54 47.08 44.51
N THR A 73 -28.54 47.29 45.38
CA THR A 73 -27.24 47.86 45.03
C THR A 73 -26.51 47.03 43.98
N VAL A 74 -26.30 47.61 42.78
CA VAL A 74 -25.43 47.02 41.77
C VAL A 74 -23.99 47.32 42.14
N ASP A 75 -23.25 46.27 42.54
CA ASP A 75 -21.79 46.32 42.56
C ASP A 75 -21.28 46.21 41.12
N HIS A 76 -20.98 47.36 40.52
CA HIS A 76 -20.43 47.46 39.16
C HIS A 76 -18.93 47.15 39.07
N THR A 77 -18.33 46.46 40.07
CA THR A 77 -16.89 46.14 40.09
C THR A 77 -16.52 44.67 39.93
N SER A 78 -17.48 43.75 39.76
CA SER A 78 -17.17 42.45 39.15
C SER A 78 -17.14 42.59 37.62
N GLY A 79 -15.92 42.64 37.07
CA GLY A 79 -15.73 42.44 35.64
C GLY A 79 -16.27 41.08 35.21
N LEU A 80 -16.65 40.95 33.93
CA LEU A 80 -16.92 39.64 33.33
C LEU A 80 -15.59 38.88 33.13
N ASP A 81 -15.01 38.44 34.24
CA ASP A 81 -13.88 37.54 34.22
C ASP A 81 -14.30 36.23 33.55
N ARG A 82 -13.58 35.84 32.49
CA ARG A 82 -13.63 34.44 32.04
C ARG A 82 -13.33 33.57 33.24
N ARG A 83 -14.22 32.62 33.56
CA ARG A 83 -13.83 31.46 34.39
C ARG A 83 -12.52 30.91 33.82
N ALA A 84 -11.55 30.69 34.70
CA ALA A 84 -10.22 30.26 34.32
C ALA A 84 -10.31 29.10 33.31
N ALA A 85 -9.66 29.28 32.15
CA ALA A 85 -9.61 28.24 31.14
C ALA A 85 -9.05 26.97 31.79
N LYS A 86 -9.79 25.87 31.73
CA LYS A 86 -9.31 24.59 32.24
C LYS A 86 -8.10 24.20 31.38
N ASP A 87 -6.92 24.13 32.00
CA ASP A 87 -5.65 24.22 31.27
C ASP A 87 -5.26 22.98 30.44
N PHE A 88 -6.20 22.08 30.20
CA PHE A 88 -6.04 20.81 29.51
C PHE A 88 -7.01 20.66 28.32
N TYR A 89 -6.79 19.64 27.48
CA TYR A 89 -7.64 19.35 26.33
C TYR A 89 -8.81 18.43 26.70
N LEU A 90 -9.98 18.71 26.14
CA LEU A 90 -10.99 17.69 25.92
C LEU A 90 -10.54 16.82 24.74
N ARG A 91 -10.06 15.61 25.03
CA ARG A 91 -9.88 14.53 24.07
C ARG A 91 -11.23 13.80 23.97
N VAL A 92 -12.04 14.23 23.02
CA VAL A 92 -13.44 13.84 22.86
C VAL A 92 -13.55 12.68 21.89
N MET A 93 -14.20 11.58 22.28
CA MET A 93 -14.56 10.49 21.38
C MET A 93 -16.07 10.47 21.13
N PRO A 94 -16.54 10.96 19.97
CA PRO A 94 -17.89 10.70 19.48
C PRO A 94 -17.99 9.22 19.10
N LEU A 95 -18.74 8.42 19.87
CA LEU A 95 -18.86 6.96 19.73
C LEU A 95 -20.30 6.59 19.32
N GLY A 96 -20.46 5.87 18.22
CA GLY A 96 -21.81 5.51 17.75
C GLY A 96 -21.90 4.92 16.36
N ALA A 97 -23.02 5.20 15.70
CA ALA A 97 -23.30 4.76 14.33
C ALA A 97 -23.36 5.95 13.34
N SER A 98 -24.14 5.83 12.26
CA SER A 98 -24.29 6.82 11.19
C SER A 98 -24.65 8.25 11.66
N ILE A 99 -25.39 8.39 12.76
CA ILE A 99 -25.69 9.70 13.36
C ILE A 99 -24.43 10.35 13.96
N THR A 100 -23.54 9.56 14.57
CA THR A 100 -22.24 10.03 15.07
C THR A 100 -21.28 10.33 13.91
N GLN A 101 -21.31 9.52 12.85
CA GLN A 101 -20.59 9.80 11.60
C GLN A 101 -20.98 11.18 11.04
N GLY A 102 -22.28 11.53 11.10
CA GLY A 102 -22.84 12.72 10.46
C GLY A 102 -23.49 12.43 9.11
N TYR A 103 -23.85 11.17 8.86
CA TYR A 103 -24.53 10.73 7.64
C TYR A 103 -25.81 11.56 7.38
N LYS A 104 -26.05 11.90 6.12
CA LYS A 104 -27.10 12.84 5.63
C LYS A 104 -26.95 14.33 5.99
N SER A 105 -25.98 14.74 6.82
CA SER A 105 -25.65 16.18 6.90
C SER A 105 -25.00 16.65 5.59
N SER A 106 -25.30 17.88 5.16
CA SER A 106 -24.81 18.43 3.88
C SER A 106 -23.29 18.59 3.81
N ASP A 107 -22.65 18.76 4.97
CA ASP A 107 -21.21 18.98 5.11
C ASP A 107 -20.45 17.79 5.74
N GLY A 108 -21.15 16.67 5.96
CA GLY A 108 -20.66 15.41 6.53
C GLY A 108 -20.28 15.44 8.01
N ASN A 109 -20.41 16.59 8.70
CA ASN A 109 -19.92 16.71 10.09
C ASN A 109 -20.95 16.29 11.16
N GLY A 110 -22.23 16.21 10.79
CA GLY A 110 -23.32 16.03 11.74
C GLY A 110 -23.27 17.03 12.90
N TYR A 111 -23.47 16.55 14.13
CA TYR A 111 -23.41 17.39 15.33
C TYR A 111 -21.99 17.80 15.73
N ARG A 112 -20.94 17.09 15.25
CA ARG A 112 -19.58 17.16 15.80
C ARG A 112 -18.96 18.55 15.62
N LYS A 113 -19.17 19.18 14.45
CA LYS A 113 -18.71 20.55 14.14
C LYS A 113 -19.32 21.61 15.05
N TRP A 114 -20.63 21.56 15.23
CA TRP A 114 -21.37 22.51 16.08
C TRP A 114 -20.97 22.34 17.54
N LEU A 115 -20.92 21.10 18.05
CA LEU A 115 -20.52 20.81 19.42
C LEU A 115 -19.07 21.26 19.70
N ARG A 116 -18.13 20.93 18.80
CA ARG A 116 -16.74 21.36 18.91
C ARG A 116 -16.60 22.88 18.94
N SER A 117 -17.39 23.57 18.11
CA SER A 117 -17.39 25.03 18.06
C SER A 117 -17.91 25.63 19.38
N GLN A 118 -18.97 25.07 19.94
CA GLN A 118 -19.51 25.48 21.24
C GLN A 118 -18.51 25.28 22.39
N LEU A 119 -17.87 24.10 22.46
CA LEU A 119 -16.85 23.80 23.46
C LEU A 119 -15.67 24.79 23.38
N ARG A 120 -15.17 25.06 22.16
CA ARG A 120 -14.08 26.04 21.94
C ARG A 120 -14.50 27.48 22.23
N PHE A 121 -15.75 27.85 21.93
CA PHE A 121 -16.30 29.16 22.27
C PHE A 121 -16.31 29.39 23.79
N HIS A 122 -16.68 28.38 24.57
CA HIS A 122 -16.58 28.38 26.04
C HIS A 122 -15.15 28.20 26.59
N GLY A 123 -14.12 28.30 25.74
CA GLY A 123 -12.72 28.34 26.16
C GLY A 123 -12.06 26.97 26.38
N TRP A 124 -12.73 25.86 26.07
CA TRP A 124 -12.10 24.54 26.08
C TRP A 124 -11.13 24.37 24.91
N LYS A 125 -9.96 23.80 25.20
CA LYS A 125 -9.07 23.23 24.18
C LYS A 125 -9.68 21.86 23.78
N VAL A 126 -9.86 21.58 22.48
CA VAL A 126 -10.58 20.36 22.02
C VAL A 126 -9.82 19.64 20.92
N ASN A 127 -9.69 18.32 21.08
CA ASN A 127 -9.13 17.35 20.16
C ASN A 127 -10.17 16.23 19.99
N MET A 128 -10.71 15.99 18.79
CA MET A 128 -11.56 14.83 18.55
C MET A 128 -10.70 13.58 18.32
N VAL A 129 -11.18 12.40 18.69
CA VAL A 129 -10.47 11.13 18.48
C VAL A 129 -11.43 10.00 18.11
N GLY A 130 -10.93 9.06 17.32
CA GLY A 130 -11.57 7.81 16.90
C GLY A 130 -10.88 7.26 15.65
N SER A 131 -11.37 6.13 15.12
CA SER A 131 -10.80 5.48 13.94
C SER A 131 -11.32 6.03 12.59
N GLU A 132 -12.44 6.75 12.60
CA GLU A 132 -13.14 7.27 11.42
C GLU A 132 -13.00 8.79 11.27
N ARG A 133 -13.11 9.30 10.03
CA ARG A 133 -13.03 10.73 9.71
C ARG A 133 -14.01 11.13 8.63
N ASP A 134 -15.00 11.94 9.01
CA ASP A 134 -16.09 12.34 8.13
C ASP A 134 -16.39 13.83 8.21
N GLY A 135 -16.68 14.42 7.05
CA GLY A 135 -17.08 15.82 6.92
C GLY A 135 -15.93 16.82 6.76
N THR A 136 -16.32 18.09 6.68
CA THR A 136 -15.46 19.24 6.32
C THR A 136 -14.81 19.97 7.50
N MET A 137 -15.02 19.55 8.75
CA MET A 137 -14.45 20.22 9.92
C MET A 137 -12.96 19.90 10.11
N ALA A 138 -12.17 20.85 10.60
CA ALA A 138 -10.71 20.75 10.74
C ALA A 138 -10.19 19.69 11.73
N ASP A 139 -11.09 18.99 12.42
CA ASP A 139 -10.82 18.01 13.49
C ASP A 139 -11.99 17.01 13.46
N SER A 140 -12.07 16.29 12.35
CA SER A 140 -13.22 15.45 11.92
C SER A 140 -13.15 14.02 12.43
N ASP A 141 -12.26 13.72 13.37
CA ASP A 141 -12.12 12.40 13.99
C ASP A 141 -13.40 11.99 14.74
N ASN A 142 -13.77 10.71 14.62
CA ASN A 142 -14.91 10.11 15.30
C ASN A 142 -14.83 8.57 15.31
N GLU A 143 -15.74 7.95 16.05
CA GLU A 143 -15.90 6.50 16.15
C GLU A 143 -17.36 6.14 15.79
N GLY A 144 -17.82 6.67 14.65
CA GLY A 144 -19.20 6.59 14.15
C GLY A 144 -19.34 5.63 12.97
N HIS A 145 -19.91 4.45 13.21
CA HIS A 145 -19.93 3.35 12.24
C HIS A 145 -21.32 3.06 11.64
N PRO A 146 -21.60 3.40 10.36
CA PRO A 146 -22.93 3.24 9.77
C PRO A 146 -23.49 1.81 9.83
N GLY A 147 -24.78 1.69 10.17
CA GLY A 147 -25.48 0.41 10.27
C GLY A 147 -25.13 -0.44 11.50
N TRP A 148 -24.16 -0.04 12.34
CA TRP A 148 -23.71 -0.85 13.46
C TRP A 148 -24.68 -0.84 14.66
N MET A 149 -24.87 -2.02 15.25
CA MET A 149 -25.59 -2.22 16.52
C MET A 149 -24.68 -1.95 17.73
N ILE A 150 -25.24 -1.84 18.94
CA ILE A 150 -24.50 -1.54 20.18
C ILE A 150 -23.29 -2.47 20.38
N ASN A 151 -23.41 -3.77 20.08
CA ASN A 151 -22.29 -4.72 20.21
C ASN A 151 -21.11 -4.39 19.28
N SER A 152 -21.39 -3.98 18.04
CA SER A 152 -20.35 -3.62 17.07
C SER A 152 -19.68 -2.29 17.46
N VAL A 153 -20.46 -1.31 17.92
CA VAL A 153 -19.94 -0.03 18.46
C VAL A 153 -19.06 -0.28 19.69
N PHE A 154 -19.44 -1.22 20.57
CA PHE A 154 -18.59 -1.64 21.68
C PHE A 154 -17.32 -2.38 21.21
N GLY A 155 -17.39 -3.08 20.07
CA GLY A 155 -16.22 -3.59 19.36
C GLY A 155 -15.24 -2.47 18.97
N ALA A 156 -15.70 -1.43 18.27
CA ALA A 156 -14.87 -0.27 17.94
C ALA A 156 -14.25 0.39 19.18
N TRP A 157 -15.01 0.55 20.27
CA TRP A 157 -14.44 1.03 21.53
C TRP A 157 -13.29 0.16 22.04
N LYS A 158 -13.40 -1.18 21.98
CA LYS A 158 -12.33 -2.09 22.44
C LYS A 158 -11.05 -1.93 21.63
N GLU A 159 -11.15 -1.61 20.34
CA GLU A 159 -10.01 -1.33 19.46
C GLU A 159 -9.46 0.09 19.64
N SER A 160 -10.29 1.10 19.93
CA SER A 160 -9.88 2.52 20.03
C SER A 160 -9.55 3.01 21.45
N LYS A 161 -9.84 2.24 22.51
CA LYS A 161 -9.64 2.68 23.90
C LYS A 161 -8.20 2.99 24.31
N TRP A 162 -7.21 2.55 23.54
CA TRP A 162 -5.80 2.96 23.73
C TRP A 162 -5.60 4.47 23.61
N MET A 163 -6.49 5.17 22.90
CA MET A 163 -6.47 6.63 22.75
C MET A 163 -6.80 7.39 24.05
N LYS A 164 -7.36 6.71 25.06
CA LYS A 164 -7.70 7.27 26.40
C LYS A 164 -8.42 8.64 26.34
N PRO A 165 -9.58 8.76 25.67
CA PRO A 165 -10.39 9.99 25.71
C PRO A 165 -10.81 10.32 27.15
N ASN A 166 -10.84 11.60 27.52
CA ASN A 166 -11.40 12.05 28.81
C ASN A 166 -12.88 12.41 28.73
N LEU A 167 -13.44 12.50 27.52
CA LEU A 167 -14.87 12.68 27.28
C LEU A 167 -15.34 11.71 26.18
N VAL A 168 -16.27 10.81 26.48
CA VAL A 168 -16.88 9.90 25.49
C VAL A 168 -18.37 10.23 25.35
N LEU A 169 -18.83 10.39 24.10
CA LEU A 169 -20.21 10.77 23.77
C LEU A 169 -20.85 9.60 23.03
N ILE A 170 -21.82 8.91 23.64
CA ILE A 170 -22.37 7.65 23.11
C ILE A 170 -23.76 7.84 22.51
N ASN A 171 -23.90 7.60 21.21
CA ASN A 171 -25.19 7.43 20.54
C ASN A 171 -25.21 6.11 19.73
N ALA A 172 -25.77 5.07 20.31
CA ALA A 172 -25.87 3.73 19.72
C ALA A 172 -27.19 3.05 20.10
N GLY A 173 -27.76 2.27 19.17
CA GLY A 173 -29.00 1.51 19.40
C GLY A 173 -30.08 1.64 18.33
N LEU A 174 -30.02 2.63 17.42
CA LEU A 174 -31.00 2.76 16.33
C LEU A 174 -31.03 1.53 15.42
N ASN A 175 -29.87 0.90 15.17
CA ASN A 175 -29.76 -0.29 14.34
C ASN A 175 -30.17 -1.57 15.09
N ASP A 176 -30.22 -1.57 16.42
CA ASP A 176 -30.74 -2.69 17.22
C ASP A 176 -32.28 -2.83 17.06
N CYS A 177 -32.95 -1.84 16.46
CA CYS A 177 -34.34 -1.91 16.00
C CYS A 177 -34.51 -2.55 14.62
N ASN A 178 -33.42 -2.90 13.91
CA ASN A 178 -33.48 -3.58 12.63
C ASN A 178 -33.58 -5.11 12.80
N LYS A 179 -33.98 -5.81 11.74
CA LYS A 179 -34.09 -7.28 11.73
C LYS A 179 -32.77 -7.94 12.14
N GLY A 180 -32.78 -8.67 13.26
CA GLY A 180 -31.61 -9.34 13.83
C GLY A 180 -31.03 -8.67 15.09
N GLY A 181 -31.51 -7.47 15.46
CA GLY A 181 -31.20 -6.84 16.74
C GLY A 181 -32.03 -7.42 17.91
N ASP A 182 -31.58 -7.14 19.14
CA ASP A 182 -32.29 -7.47 20.37
C ASP A 182 -32.51 -6.21 21.21
N PRO A 183 -33.56 -5.40 20.91
CA PRO A 183 -33.81 -4.15 21.62
C PRO A 183 -34.14 -4.36 23.10
N SER A 184 -34.55 -5.56 23.52
CA SER A 184 -34.93 -5.84 24.92
C SER A 184 -33.76 -5.79 25.90
N LYS A 185 -32.53 -6.00 25.41
CA LYS A 185 -31.29 -5.96 26.21
C LYS A 185 -30.34 -4.83 25.81
N ALA A 186 -30.83 -3.81 25.11
CA ALA A 186 -30.01 -2.67 24.69
C ALA A 186 -29.37 -1.95 25.88
N GLY A 187 -30.08 -1.81 26.99
CA GLY A 187 -29.58 -1.24 28.24
C GLY A 187 -28.45 -2.07 28.89
N GLU A 188 -28.56 -3.40 28.87
CA GLU A 188 -27.50 -4.28 29.41
C GLU A 188 -26.19 -4.11 28.62
N ARG A 189 -26.26 -4.13 27.28
CA ARG A 189 -25.10 -3.91 26.40
C ARG A 189 -24.52 -2.50 26.51
N THR A 190 -25.39 -1.49 26.62
CA THR A 190 -24.96 -0.09 26.84
C THR A 190 -24.22 0.02 28.17
N LYS A 191 -24.72 -0.62 29.23
CA LYS A 191 -24.07 -0.65 30.54
C LYS A 191 -22.72 -1.37 30.49
N GLU A 192 -22.62 -2.50 29.81
CA GLU A 192 -21.36 -3.24 29.65
C GLU A 192 -20.27 -2.37 28.97
N MET A 193 -20.64 -1.66 27.90
CA MET A 193 -19.76 -0.72 27.22
C MET A 193 -19.31 0.44 28.13
N VAL A 194 -20.23 1.04 28.90
CA VAL A 194 -19.91 2.11 29.85
C VAL A 194 -19.02 1.63 31.00
N ASP A 195 -19.24 0.41 31.50
CA ASP A 195 -18.40 -0.18 32.55
C ASP A 195 -16.97 -0.46 32.04
N ASP A 196 -16.79 -0.97 30.81
CA ASP A 196 -15.46 -1.14 30.20
C ASP A 196 -14.78 0.21 29.90
N ILE A 197 -15.53 1.26 29.54
CA ILE A 197 -14.99 2.62 29.39
C ILE A 197 -14.40 3.12 30.70
N PHE A 198 -15.17 3.04 31.81
CA PHE A 198 -14.68 3.45 33.13
C PHE A 198 -13.53 2.57 33.64
N ALA A 199 -13.50 1.27 33.33
CA ALA A 199 -12.43 0.38 33.71
C ALA A 199 -11.14 0.63 32.91
N SER A 200 -11.26 0.94 31.62
CA SER A 200 -10.11 1.07 30.70
C SER A 200 -9.48 2.46 30.72
N VAL A 201 -10.25 3.51 31.04
CA VAL A 201 -9.76 4.90 31.09
C VAL A 201 -10.12 5.56 32.43
N PRO A 202 -9.29 5.37 33.48
CA PRO A 202 -9.51 5.98 34.78
C PRO A 202 -9.63 7.51 34.68
N GLY A 203 -10.74 8.07 35.17
CA GLY A 203 -11.00 9.51 35.16
C GLY A 203 -11.83 10.05 33.99
N VAL A 204 -12.16 9.21 33.01
CA VAL A 204 -13.06 9.55 31.89
C VAL A 204 -14.44 10.04 32.37
N THR A 205 -15.03 10.96 31.62
CA THR A 205 -16.44 11.34 31.69
C THR A 205 -17.19 10.74 30.50
N VAL A 206 -18.35 10.13 30.75
CA VAL A 206 -19.19 9.53 29.70
C VAL A 206 -20.52 10.26 29.65
N ILE A 207 -20.96 10.70 28.47
CA ILE A 207 -22.30 11.23 28.27
C ILE A 207 -23.06 10.25 27.38
N LEU A 208 -24.18 9.72 27.88
CA LEU A 208 -25.08 8.87 27.11
C LEU A 208 -26.14 9.71 26.43
N SER A 209 -26.41 9.47 25.14
CA SER A 209 -27.57 10.06 24.47
C SER A 209 -28.73 9.07 24.39
N THR A 210 -29.97 9.55 24.55
CA THR A 210 -31.15 8.77 24.14
C THR A 210 -31.22 8.64 22.61
N LEU A 211 -32.11 7.79 22.10
CA LEU A 211 -32.29 7.65 20.66
C LEU A 211 -33.31 8.64 20.13
N LEU A 212 -33.01 9.19 18.96
CA LEU A 212 -33.89 10.07 18.19
C LEU A 212 -35.30 9.48 18.03
N ARG A 213 -36.27 10.37 17.80
CA ARG A 213 -37.56 9.96 17.24
C ARG A 213 -37.37 9.44 15.82
N ASN A 214 -38.20 8.49 15.39
CA ASN A 214 -38.17 7.92 14.06
C ASN A 214 -39.46 8.27 13.29
N GLY A 215 -39.37 8.39 11.96
CA GLY A 215 -40.55 8.60 11.11
C GLY A 215 -41.39 7.33 10.90
N ASP A 216 -40.80 6.15 11.06
CA ASP A 216 -41.49 4.86 11.08
C ASP A 216 -42.06 4.59 12.50
N PRO A 217 -43.38 4.36 12.67
CA PRO A 217 -43.99 4.17 13.99
C PRO A 217 -43.48 2.98 14.79
N ASP A 218 -43.13 1.87 14.14
CA ASP A 218 -42.67 0.66 14.82
C ASP A 218 -41.21 0.83 15.27
N ARG A 219 -40.38 1.48 14.44
CA ARG A 219 -39.02 1.90 14.85
C ARG A 219 -39.05 3.02 15.88
N ASP A 220 -40.03 3.92 15.87
CA ASP A 220 -40.20 4.94 16.92
C ASP A 220 -40.57 4.29 18.27
N ALA A 221 -41.45 3.29 18.27
CA ALA A 221 -41.77 2.51 19.46
C ALA A 221 -40.54 1.76 20.02
N CYS A 222 -39.72 1.17 19.15
CA CYS A 222 -38.47 0.51 19.54
C CYS A 222 -37.43 1.50 20.10
N THR A 223 -37.16 2.61 19.40
CA THR A 223 -36.19 3.63 19.85
C THR A 223 -36.63 4.32 21.14
N LYS A 224 -37.95 4.45 21.37
CA LYS A 224 -38.53 4.90 22.65
C LYS A 224 -38.21 3.96 23.80
N ASP A 225 -38.29 2.64 23.59
CA ASP A 225 -37.98 1.68 24.65
C ASP A 225 -36.47 1.58 24.95
N ILE A 226 -35.62 1.54 23.91
CA ILE A 226 -34.17 1.62 24.11
C ILE A 226 -33.79 2.91 24.86
N SER A 227 -34.42 4.04 24.54
CA SER A 227 -34.21 5.31 25.25
C SER A 227 -34.63 5.23 26.74
N ARG A 228 -35.71 4.52 27.06
CA ARG A 228 -36.11 4.21 28.45
C ARG A 228 -35.03 3.40 29.16
N GLN A 229 -34.44 2.42 28.50
CA GLN A 229 -33.35 1.60 29.05
C GLN A 229 -32.08 2.43 29.27
N ILE A 230 -31.66 3.28 28.31
CA ILE A 230 -30.52 4.19 28.43
C ILE A 230 -30.70 5.15 29.62
N ARG A 231 -31.89 5.73 29.80
CA ARG A 231 -32.23 6.56 30.97
C ARG A 231 -32.06 5.78 32.29
N SER A 232 -32.43 4.50 32.32
CA SER A 232 -32.23 3.63 33.49
C SER A 232 -30.75 3.31 33.74
N VAL A 233 -29.95 3.10 32.68
CA VAL A 233 -28.49 2.92 32.80
C VAL A 233 -27.84 4.16 33.41
N ALA A 234 -28.12 5.36 32.87
CA ALA A 234 -27.57 6.61 33.40
C ALA A 234 -27.94 6.83 34.89
N LYS A 235 -29.19 6.57 35.26
CA LYS A 235 -29.69 6.67 36.66
C LYS A 235 -29.16 5.56 37.59
N GLY A 236 -28.68 4.44 37.04
CA GLY A 236 -28.20 3.29 37.81
C GLY A 236 -26.80 3.48 38.44
N TYR A 237 -26.03 4.46 37.97
CA TYR A 237 -24.74 4.79 38.57
C TYR A 237 -24.91 5.64 39.84
N LYS A 238 -23.96 5.48 40.79
CA LYS A 238 -23.98 6.23 42.05
C LYS A 238 -23.86 7.73 41.79
N LYS A 239 -24.57 8.54 42.59
CA LYS A 239 -24.38 10.01 42.61
C LYS A 239 -22.90 10.31 42.87
N GLY A 240 -22.25 11.01 41.93
CA GLY A 240 -20.81 11.25 41.95
C GLY A 240 -20.00 10.47 40.91
N THR A 241 -20.57 9.48 40.22
CA THR A 241 -19.97 8.89 38.99
C THR A 241 -19.98 9.90 37.84
N ARG A 242 -18.90 9.95 37.04
CA ARG A 242 -18.71 10.87 35.91
C ARG A 242 -19.55 10.45 34.68
N ILE A 243 -20.86 10.35 34.87
CA ILE A 243 -21.82 10.02 33.82
C ILE A 243 -22.88 11.12 33.70
N GLY A 244 -23.19 11.51 32.45
CA GLY A 244 -24.27 12.44 32.10
C GLY A 244 -25.25 11.83 31.10
N LEU A 245 -26.37 12.51 30.88
CA LEU A 245 -27.42 12.11 29.94
C LEU A 245 -27.81 13.28 29.02
N ALA A 246 -27.55 13.12 27.72
CA ALA A 246 -27.99 14.00 26.64
C ALA A 246 -29.34 13.52 26.11
N ASP A 247 -30.44 13.97 26.73
CA ASP A 247 -31.77 13.43 26.45
C ASP A 247 -32.44 14.02 25.19
N ILE A 248 -31.85 13.73 24.03
CA ILE A 248 -32.23 14.28 22.72
C ILE A 248 -33.67 13.95 22.30
N ARG A 249 -34.20 12.79 22.74
CA ARG A 249 -35.51 12.30 22.29
C ARG A 249 -36.66 13.23 22.63
N ASP A 250 -36.62 13.85 23.81
CA ASP A 250 -37.71 14.68 24.31
C ASP A 250 -37.58 16.15 23.83
N VAL A 251 -36.42 16.51 23.26
CA VAL A 251 -36.14 17.84 22.67
C VAL A 251 -36.44 17.86 21.17
N MET A 252 -36.10 16.78 20.45
CA MET A 252 -36.08 16.79 18.98
C MET A 252 -37.43 16.37 18.36
N LYS A 253 -37.91 17.16 17.40
CA LYS A 253 -39.19 16.97 16.71
C LYS A 253 -39.04 16.10 15.47
N LEU A 254 -40.14 15.53 14.98
CA LEU A 254 -40.13 14.78 13.71
C LEU A 254 -39.80 15.68 12.49
N SER A 255 -40.00 17.00 12.58
CA SER A 255 -39.54 17.96 11.57
C SER A 255 -38.03 18.04 11.43
N ASP A 256 -37.30 17.61 12.46
CA ASP A 256 -35.85 17.71 12.54
C ASP A 256 -35.19 16.41 12.06
N ILE A 257 -36.00 15.41 11.68
CA ILE A 257 -35.61 14.16 11.03
C ILE A 257 -35.75 14.31 9.51
N GLY A 258 -34.76 13.82 8.77
CA GLY A 258 -34.73 13.83 7.32
C GLY A 258 -35.71 12.85 6.66
N PRO A 259 -35.83 12.90 5.32
CA PRO A 259 -36.80 12.10 4.56
C PRO A 259 -36.53 10.59 4.56
N ASP A 260 -35.43 10.12 5.16
CA ASP A 260 -35.13 8.70 5.36
C ASP A 260 -35.59 8.16 6.72
N ASN A 261 -36.30 8.98 7.51
CA ASN A 261 -36.88 8.67 8.83
C ASN A 261 -35.86 8.36 9.95
N ASP A 262 -34.56 8.31 9.66
CA ASP A 262 -33.51 7.83 10.56
C ASP A 262 -32.52 8.92 10.99
N HIS A 263 -32.13 9.81 10.07
CA HIS A 263 -31.05 10.76 10.32
C HIS A 263 -31.58 12.19 10.53
N PRO A 264 -30.97 13.01 11.40
CA PRO A 264 -31.32 14.42 11.52
C PRO A 264 -31.13 15.19 10.20
N THR A 265 -31.90 16.26 10.03
CA THR A 265 -31.57 17.34 9.08
C THR A 265 -30.34 18.12 9.58
N ASP A 266 -29.78 19.02 8.75
CA ASP A 266 -28.68 19.89 9.18
C ASP A 266 -29.01 20.73 10.43
N ASP A 267 -30.27 21.16 10.57
CA ASP A 267 -30.75 21.86 11.76
C ASP A 267 -31.00 20.90 12.94
N GLY A 268 -31.50 19.69 12.68
CA GLY A 268 -31.58 18.63 13.70
C GLY A 268 -30.21 18.26 14.28
N TYR A 269 -29.15 18.25 13.46
CA TYR A 269 -27.77 18.05 13.91
C TYR A 269 -27.25 19.20 14.78
N LYS A 270 -27.67 20.45 14.53
CA LYS A 270 -27.37 21.59 15.43
C LYS A 270 -28.09 21.44 16.77
N TRP A 271 -29.35 21.04 16.77
CA TRP A 271 -30.10 20.75 18.01
C TRP A 271 -29.44 19.63 18.83
N PHE A 272 -28.99 18.55 18.16
CA PHE A 272 -28.24 17.49 18.82
C PHE A 272 -26.96 18.02 19.49
N ALA A 273 -26.19 18.87 18.81
CA ALA A 273 -25.01 19.51 19.39
C ALA A 273 -25.35 20.35 20.65
N GLY A 274 -26.50 21.03 20.67
CA GLY A 274 -26.99 21.75 21.85
C GLY A 274 -27.32 20.85 23.04
N VAL A 275 -27.98 19.71 22.80
CA VAL A 275 -28.28 18.74 23.88
C VAL A 275 -27.01 18.04 24.39
N TRP A 276 -26.02 17.78 23.53
CA TRP A 276 -24.69 17.36 23.99
C TRP A 276 -24.03 18.42 24.86
N TRP A 277 -24.05 19.69 24.45
CA TRP A 277 -23.46 20.79 25.21
C TRP A 277 -24.10 20.95 26.58
N ASP A 278 -25.44 20.94 26.68
CA ASP A 278 -26.16 21.05 27.95
C ASP A 278 -25.82 19.90 28.91
N ALA A 279 -25.76 18.66 28.41
CA ALA A 279 -25.37 17.50 29.21
C ALA A 279 -23.88 17.54 29.63
N ILE A 280 -23.00 18.16 28.84
CA ILE A 280 -21.59 18.38 29.20
C ILE A 280 -21.49 19.50 30.24
N SER A 281 -22.20 20.62 30.09
CA SER A 281 -22.11 21.77 30.99
C SER A 281 -22.58 21.42 32.42
N GLN A 282 -23.57 20.53 32.55
CA GLN A 282 -24.02 20.00 33.84
C GLN A 282 -22.98 19.14 34.60
N ILE A 283 -21.90 18.70 33.96
CA ILE A 283 -20.86 17.82 34.55
C ILE A 283 -19.42 18.30 34.28
N GLU A 284 -19.28 19.49 33.69
CA GLU A 284 -18.00 19.99 33.18
C GLU A 284 -16.96 20.29 34.27
N ASP A 285 -17.43 20.49 35.51
CA ASP A 285 -16.62 20.68 36.72
C ASP A 285 -15.86 19.40 37.13
N ARG A 286 -16.31 18.24 36.66
CA ARG A 286 -15.81 16.93 37.08
C ARG A 286 -14.96 16.24 36.01
N ILE A 287 -14.94 16.74 34.77
CA ILE A 287 -14.03 16.29 33.71
C ILE A 287 -12.58 16.48 34.15
N GLN A 288 -11.73 15.49 33.89
CA GLN A 288 -10.31 15.49 34.26
C GLN A 288 -9.41 15.64 33.02
N PRO A 289 -8.13 16.04 33.17
CA PRO A 289 -7.15 16.00 32.08
C PRO A 289 -7.07 14.61 31.41
N PRO A 290 -6.84 14.54 30.09
CA PRO A 290 -6.68 13.26 29.41
C PRO A 290 -5.34 12.64 29.80
N ALA A 291 -5.31 11.32 29.91
CA ALA A 291 -4.07 10.61 30.18
C ALA A 291 -3.10 10.80 29.00
N ALA A 292 -1.81 11.00 29.31
CA ALA A 292 -0.76 11.00 28.29
C ALA A 292 -0.75 9.63 27.57
N VAL A 293 -0.72 9.68 26.24
CA VAL A 293 -0.65 8.52 25.34
C VAL A 293 0.46 8.79 24.34
N SER A 294 1.42 7.88 24.24
CA SER A 294 2.47 7.99 23.22
C SER A 294 1.84 8.00 21.82
N GLY A 295 2.21 8.97 20.99
CA GLY A 295 1.62 9.16 19.65
C GLY A 295 0.39 10.06 19.57
N ILE A 296 -0.22 10.47 20.70
CA ILE A 296 -1.29 11.48 20.72
C ILE A 296 -0.77 12.78 21.34
N ASN A 297 -0.76 13.83 20.53
CA ASN A 297 -0.53 15.20 21.01
C ASN A 297 -1.80 16.02 20.78
N ASP A 298 -2.55 16.26 21.86
CA ASP A 298 -3.83 16.97 21.80
C ASP A 298 -3.70 18.42 21.29
N ALA A 299 -2.49 19.01 21.35
CA ALA A 299 -2.26 20.37 20.88
C ALA A 299 -2.03 20.50 19.37
N THR A 300 -1.77 19.39 18.67
CA THR A 300 -1.66 19.40 17.20
C THR A 300 -3.02 19.20 16.55
N THR A 301 -3.67 20.30 16.19
CA THR A 301 -4.63 20.30 15.07
C THR A 301 -3.86 20.42 13.76
N GLY A 302 -4.39 19.84 12.67
CA GLY A 302 -3.70 19.77 11.38
C GLY A 302 -3.57 21.11 10.65
N GLN A 303 -2.69 21.99 11.12
CA GLN A 303 -2.36 23.29 10.53
C GLN A 303 -0.87 23.65 10.68
N THR A 304 0.02 22.69 10.42
CA THR A 304 1.45 22.98 10.29
C THR A 304 1.86 22.89 8.82
N ASN A 305 2.53 23.93 8.30
CA ASN A 305 3.16 23.90 6.98
C ASN A 305 4.35 22.91 6.90
N GLN A 306 4.61 22.19 7.99
CA GLN A 306 5.61 21.13 8.09
C GLN A 306 5.06 19.77 7.67
N CYS A 307 3.84 19.62 7.13
CA CYS A 307 3.34 18.38 6.48
C CYS A 307 3.55 17.03 7.23
N LYS A 308 3.82 17.07 8.54
CA LYS A 308 4.33 15.95 9.33
C LYS A 308 3.31 14.83 9.39
N LYS A 309 3.75 13.60 9.12
CA LYS A 309 2.84 12.47 9.15
C LYS A 309 2.34 12.17 10.56
N VAL A 310 1.01 12.15 10.70
CA VAL A 310 0.30 11.66 11.89
C VAL A 310 -0.42 10.36 11.49
N ALA A 311 -0.39 9.35 12.37
CA ALA A 311 -1.14 8.11 12.19
C ALA A 311 -2.64 8.40 12.11
N GLY A 312 -3.39 7.66 11.28
CA GLY A 312 -4.82 7.91 11.01
C GLY A 312 -5.10 9.15 10.13
N ASN A 313 -4.21 10.16 10.14
CA ASN A 313 -4.32 11.36 9.31
C ASN A 313 -3.74 11.13 7.89
N SER A 314 -4.21 10.09 7.22
CA SER A 314 -3.97 9.86 5.78
C SER A 314 -5.13 10.43 5.00
N GLY A 315 -4.85 11.11 3.88
CA GLY A 315 -5.85 11.24 2.84
C GLY A 315 -6.28 9.84 2.37
N LEU A 316 -7.51 9.74 1.85
CA LEU A 316 -7.91 8.62 1.00
C LEU A 316 -6.88 8.44 -0.13
N PRO A 317 -6.82 7.26 -0.79
CA PRO A 317 -6.08 7.12 -2.04
C PRO A 317 -6.64 8.12 -3.06
N ALA A 318 -5.96 9.26 -3.19
CA ALA A 318 -6.23 10.25 -4.21
C ALA A 318 -5.56 9.80 -5.50
N GLN A 319 -6.24 9.99 -6.62
CA GLN A 319 -5.59 9.83 -7.92
C GLN A 319 -4.51 10.92 -8.03
N SER A 320 -3.24 10.54 -7.99
CA SER A 320 -2.13 11.48 -8.15
C SER A 320 -2.02 11.97 -9.59
N GLN A 321 -2.44 11.16 -10.58
CA GLN A 321 -2.30 11.48 -12.00
C GLN A 321 -3.35 10.82 -12.90
N LEU A 322 -3.73 11.50 -13.98
CA LEU A 322 -4.57 10.98 -15.07
C LEU A 322 -3.73 10.54 -16.28
N GLY A 323 -4.02 9.35 -16.81
CA GLY A 323 -3.76 8.99 -18.22
C GLY A 323 -2.29 8.78 -18.64
N SER A 324 -1.37 8.64 -17.70
CA SER A 324 0.08 8.61 -17.93
C SER A 324 0.69 7.22 -17.94
N GLY A 325 1.99 7.19 -18.29
CA GLY A 325 2.85 6.03 -18.11
C GLY A 325 2.72 4.99 -19.22
N HIS A 326 3.83 4.27 -19.43
CA HIS A 326 4.02 3.36 -20.54
C HIS A 326 4.13 1.93 -20.02
N ASP A 327 3.27 1.03 -20.50
CA ASP A 327 3.47 -0.41 -20.37
C ASP A 327 3.96 -1.00 -21.70
N ASP A 328 4.39 -2.25 -21.67
CA ASP A 328 4.69 -3.04 -22.87
C ASP A 328 3.47 -3.89 -23.31
N GLY A 329 2.25 -3.44 -22.98
CA GLY A 329 1.01 -4.10 -23.33
C GLY A 329 0.77 -5.45 -22.64
N ASN A 330 0.08 -6.36 -23.34
CA ASN A 330 -0.06 -7.76 -22.96
C ASN A 330 0.95 -8.60 -23.75
N TYR A 331 1.33 -9.79 -23.27
CA TYR A 331 2.24 -10.65 -24.03
C TYR A 331 1.64 -11.05 -25.38
N VAL A 332 2.40 -10.83 -26.44
CA VAL A 332 2.10 -11.28 -27.81
C VAL A 332 3.15 -12.32 -28.20
N HIS A 333 2.70 -13.55 -28.42
CA HIS A 333 3.60 -14.62 -28.84
C HIS A 333 4.00 -14.47 -30.31
N ALA A 334 5.31 -14.57 -30.56
CA ALA A 334 5.88 -14.81 -31.87
C ALA A 334 7.00 -15.86 -31.71
N SER A 335 7.25 -16.66 -32.74
CA SER A 335 8.34 -17.63 -32.71
C SER A 335 8.96 -17.89 -34.08
N THR A 336 10.19 -18.41 -34.07
CA THR A 336 10.93 -18.81 -35.27
C THR A 336 11.25 -20.31 -35.17
N ALA A 337 10.73 -21.10 -36.10
CA ALA A 337 11.09 -22.52 -36.18
C ALA A 337 12.60 -22.66 -36.45
N ARG A 338 13.31 -23.36 -35.56
CA ARG A 338 14.75 -23.66 -35.69
C ARG A 338 15.01 -25.09 -36.20
N GLY A 339 14.01 -25.97 -36.13
CA GLY A 339 14.11 -27.35 -36.59
C GLY A 339 14.73 -28.26 -35.53
N THR A 340 15.26 -29.40 -35.97
CA THR A 340 15.92 -30.40 -35.10
C THR A 340 17.30 -29.92 -34.66
N ILE A 341 17.62 -30.12 -33.37
CA ILE A 341 18.95 -29.92 -32.81
C ILE A 341 19.67 -31.27 -32.69
N ASP A 342 20.57 -31.57 -33.62
CA ASP A 342 21.29 -32.86 -33.67
C ASP A 342 22.06 -33.17 -32.37
N SER A 343 22.71 -32.17 -31.77
CA SER A 343 23.44 -32.33 -30.50
C SER A 343 22.54 -32.57 -29.28
N ALA A 344 21.23 -32.38 -29.41
CA ALA A 344 20.25 -32.64 -28.36
C ALA A 344 19.51 -33.98 -28.56
N ALA A 345 19.76 -34.69 -29.67
CA ALA A 345 19.10 -35.96 -29.97
C ALA A 345 19.27 -36.99 -28.85
N ILE A 346 18.19 -37.72 -28.56
CA ILE A 346 18.08 -38.60 -27.40
C ILE A 346 18.05 -40.04 -27.88
N ASP A 347 19.11 -40.79 -27.60
CA ASP A 347 19.21 -42.19 -27.96
C ASP A 347 18.33 -43.07 -27.04
N LYS A 348 17.55 -43.98 -27.63
CA LYS A 348 16.79 -45.01 -26.92
C LYS A 348 17.67 -46.21 -26.53
N GLY A 349 18.84 -46.35 -27.16
CA GLY A 349 19.78 -47.45 -26.94
C GLY A 349 19.14 -48.82 -27.16
N SER A 350 19.52 -49.77 -26.31
CA SER A 350 18.87 -51.09 -26.22
C SER A 350 17.90 -51.17 -25.02
N ASP A 351 17.36 -50.04 -24.57
CA ASP A 351 16.45 -50.00 -23.42
C ASP A 351 15.12 -50.70 -23.74
N PRO A 352 14.48 -51.37 -22.75
CA PRO A 352 13.14 -51.92 -22.94
C PRO A 352 12.12 -50.79 -23.17
N LYS A 353 11.05 -51.09 -23.92
CA LYS A 353 10.03 -50.11 -24.29
C LYS A 353 9.42 -49.34 -23.10
N SER A 354 9.32 -49.99 -21.93
CA SER A 354 8.86 -49.36 -20.69
C SER A 354 9.74 -48.21 -20.20
N ILE A 355 11.03 -48.19 -20.54
CA ILE A 355 11.96 -47.09 -20.24
C ILE A 355 11.95 -46.07 -21.38
N THR A 356 11.90 -46.51 -22.64
CA THR A 356 11.91 -45.57 -23.78
C THR A 356 10.66 -44.71 -23.85
N ASP A 357 9.49 -45.27 -23.52
CA ASP A 357 8.22 -44.57 -23.54
C ASP A 357 8.10 -43.52 -22.42
N ALA A 358 8.90 -43.67 -21.36
CA ALA A 358 9.02 -42.72 -20.27
C ALA A 358 10.01 -41.57 -20.55
N ILE A 359 10.78 -41.63 -21.66
CA ILE A 359 11.76 -40.58 -21.99
C ILE A 359 11.14 -39.17 -21.97
N PRO A 360 9.97 -38.90 -22.59
CA PRO A 360 9.36 -37.57 -22.53
C PRO A 360 9.11 -37.06 -21.10
N TRP A 361 8.75 -37.91 -20.14
CA TRP A 361 8.57 -37.52 -18.74
C TRP A 361 9.88 -37.21 -18.00
N HIS A 362 11.00 -37.72 -18.49
CA HIS A 362 12.30 -37.72 -17.79
C HIS A 362 13.33 -36.76 -18.41
N ILE A 363 12.88 -35.88 -19.32
CA ILE A 363 13.68 -34.84 -19.96
C ILE A 363 13.27 -33.46 -19.43
N PHE A 364 14.28 -32.71 -18.98
CA PHE A 364 14.15 -31.37 -18.43
C PHE A 364 15.12 -30.42 -19.14
N PHE A 365 14.82 -29.13 -19.08
CA PHE A 365 15.74 -28.07 -19.46
C PHE A 365 15.82 -27.09 -18.29
N ALA A 366 17.02 -26.88 -17.74
CA ALA A 366 17.25 -25.99 -16.61
C ALA A 366 18.70 -25.49 -16.60
N ASN A 367 18.93 -24.29 -16.06
CA ASN A 367 20.25 -23.65 -16.00
C ASN A 367 21.04 -24.21 -14.81
N ILE A 368 21.62 -25.39 -14.99
CA ILE A 368 22.39 -26.07 -13.94
C ILE A 368 23.90 -25.79 -14.03
N VAL A 369 24.39 -25.28 -15.17
CA VAL A 369 25.79 -24.84 -15.35
C VAL A 369 25.87 -23.42 -15.93
N LYS A 370 26.27 -22.46 -15.09
CA LYS A 370 26.66 -21.10 -15.52
C LYS A 370 27.83 -21.16 -16.53
N GLY A 371 27.53 -20.91 -17.80
CA GLY A 371 28.53 -20.91 -18.89
C GLY A 371 29.60 -19.82 -18.74
N ASP A 372 29.18 -18.57 -18.50
CA ASP A 372 30.04 -17.49 -18.02
C ASP A 372 29.55 -17.09 -16.60
N PRO A 373 30.38 -17.22 -15.55
CA PRO A 373 30.04 -16.81 -14.19
C PRO A 373 29.69 -15.32 -14.05
N ASN A 374 30.07 -14.47 -15.01
CA ASN A 374 29.83 -13.02 -15.00
C ASN A 374 28.64 -12.61 -15.88
N ALA A 375 28.04 -13.55 -16.62
CA ALA A 375 26.89 -13.24 -17.47
C ALA A 375 25.69 -12.77 -16.63
N ALA A 376 24.97 -11.77 -17.14
CA ALA A 376 23.71 -11.38 -16.54
C ALA A 376 22.71 -12.55 -16.60
N ARG A 377 21.85 -12.68 -15.57
CA ARG A 377 20.81 -13.74 -15.51
C ARG A 377 19.92 -13.80 -16.76
N THR A 378 19.75 -12.67 -17.45
CA THR A 378 19.02 -12.58 -18.74
C THR A 378 19.67 -13.33 -19.90
N ALA A 379 20.95 -13.68 -19.79
CA ALA A 379 21.70 -14.50 -20.74
C ALA A 379 21.83 -15.96 -20.29
N ALA A 380 21.09 -16.37 -19.25
CA ALA A 380 21.01 -17.77 -18.83
C ALA A 380 20.55 -18.67 -19.98
N LEU A 381 21.18 -19.84 -20.06
CA LEU A 381 20.86 -20.90 -21.00
C LEU A 381 20.42 -22.12 -20.19
N ASP A 382 19.41 -22.82 -20.68
CA ASP A 382 18.95 -24.04 -20.03
C ASP A 382 19.66 -25.25 -20.66
N ASP A 383 20.32 -26.03 -19.81
CA ASP A 383 21.02 -27.27 -20.16
C ASP A 383 20.02 -28.40 -20.39
N TRP A 384 20.34 -29.32 -21.30
CA TRP A 384 19.52 -30.51 -21.52
C TRP A 384 19.80 -31.53 -20.42
N ILE A 385 18.76 -32.06 -19.76
CA ILE A 385 18.89 -32.99 -18.63
C ILE A 385 18.05 -34.24 -18.88
N ARG A 386 18.60 -35.43 -18.58
CA ARG A 386 17.90 -36.73 -18.57
C ARG A 386 18.02 -37.41 -17.21
N VAL A 387 16.88 -37.71 -16.60
CA VAL A 387 16.77 -38.60 -15.43
C VAL A 387 16.60 -40.04 -15.94
N TYR A 388 17.71 -40.77 -16.12
CA TYR A 388 17.64 -42.16 -16.56
C TYR A 388 17.22 -43.06 -15.40
N HIS A 389 15.98 -43.53 -15.41
CA HIS A 389 15.45 -44.48 -14.43
C HIS A 389 15.52 -45.89 -15.00
N ASN A 390 16.26 -46.78 -14.34
CA ASN A 390 16.54 -48.12 -14.84
C ASN A 390 15.60 -49.20 -14.27
N THR A 391 15.71 -50.43 -14.80
CA THR A 391 14.86 -51.59 -14.42
C THR A 391 15.06 -52.13 -12.99
N LYS A 392 15.86 -51.45 -12.15
CA LYS A 392 16.08 -51.79 -10.73
C LYS A 392 15.65 -50.64 -9.81
N ASP A 393 14.76 -49.78 -10.30
CA ASP A 393 14.27 -48.59 -9.62
C ASP A 393 15.42 -47.70 -9.13
N LYS A 394 16.36 -47.37 -10.04
CA LYS A 394 17.51 -46.49 -9.76
C LYS A 394 17.66 -45.40 -10.80
N ASN A 395 17.87 -44.17 -10.31
CA ASN A 395 18.12 -43.00 -11.14
C ASN A 395 19.62 -42.83 -11.43
N ALA A 396 19.93 -42.37 -12.65
CA ALA A 396 21.21 -41.78 -13.01
C ALA A 396 20.95 -40.46 -13.75
N TYR A 397 21.60 -39.39 -13.32
CA TYR A 397 21.37 -38.04 -13.83
C TYR A 397 22.44 -37.66 -14.85
N TRP A 398 22.00 -37.27 -16.04
CA TRP A 398 22.87 -36.87 -17.14
C TRP A 398 22.48 -35.48 -17.62
N PHE A 399 23.46 -34.65 -17.93
CA PHE A 399 23.22 -33.37 -18.59
C PHE A 399 24.09 -33.21 -19.85
N ARG A 400 23.72 -32.27 -20.71
CA ARG A 400 24.55 -31.72 -21.77
C ARG A 400 24.53 -30.20 -21.62
N GLN A 401 25.70 -29.59 -21.47
CA GLN A 401 25.77 -28.14 -21.32
C GLN A 401 25.25 -27.45 -22.58
N ASN A 402 24.39 -26.44 -22.43
CA ASN A 402 23.97 -25.59 -23.53
C ASN A 402 25.07 -24.57 -23.86
N LEU A 403 25.59 -24.64 -25.08
CA LEU A 403 26.68 -23.80 -25.59
C LEU A 403 26.15 -22.56 -26.36
N GLY A 404 24.83 -22.37 -26.36
CA GLY A 404 24.15 -21.31 -27.09
C GLY A 404 23.94 -21.63 -28.58
N GLY A 405 23.05 -20.87 -29.21
CA GLY A 405 22.76 -20.99 -30.65
C GLY A 405 22.19 -22.35 -31.06
N GLY A 406 21.55 -23.07 -30.13
CA GLY A 406 21.01 -24.41 -30.39
C GLY A 406 22.09 -25.49 -30.49
N LYS A 407 23.14 -25.41 -29.67
CA LYS A 407 24.20 -26.43 -29.57
C LYS A 407 24.37 -26.89 -28.13
N PHE A 408 24.58 -28.18 -27.96
CA PHE A 408 24.83 -28.81 -26.68
C PHE A 408 26.16 -29.56 -26.70
N ASP A 409 26.89 -29.58 -25.59
CA ASP A 409 28.09 -30.40 -25.43
C ASP A 409 27.73 -31.90 -25.27
N LYS A 410 28.74 -32.76 -25.17
CA LYS A 410 28.61 -34.18 -24.85
C LYS A 410 27.86 -34.41 -23.53
N SER A 411 27.24 -35.59 -23.41
CA SER A 411 26.61 -36.00 -22.15
C SER A 411 27.64 -36.23 -21.05
N VAL A 412 27.34 -35.70 -19.87
CA VAL A 412 28.14 -35.83 -18.64
C VAL A 412 27.20 -36.27 -17.50
N GLN A 413 27.64 -37.24 -16.70
CA GLN A 413 26.88 -37.69 -15.53
C GLN A 413 27.14 -36.75 -14.36
N PHE A 414 26.11 -36.50 -13.55
CA PHE A 414 26.20 -35.75 -12.29
C PHE A 414 25.44 -36.46 -11.18
N ASP A 415 25.61 -35.96 -9.95
CA ASP A 415 24.88 -36.41 -8.77
C ASP A 415 24.07 -35.24 -8.20
N VAL A 416 22.87 -35.53 -7.75
CA VAL A 416 21.95 -34.59 -7.08
C VAL A 416 22.08 -34.63 -5.55
N ASP A 417 23.01 -35.44 -5.01
CA ASP A 417 23.26 -35.64 -3.58
C ASP A 417 22.02 -36.13 -2.79
N MET A 418 21.06 -36.74 -3.50
CA MET A 418 19.74 -37.05 -2.93
C MET A 418 19.13 -38.31 -3.53
N ASN A 419 18.74 -39.25 -2.66
CA ASN A 419 18.04 -40.46 -3.09
C ASN A 419 16.56 -40.16 -3.38
N CYS A 420 16.27 -39.97 -4.67
CA CYS A 420 14.93 -39.80 -5.24
C CYS A 420 14.51 -40.99 -6.12
N ASP A 421 15.14 -42.16 -5.96
CA ASP A 421 14.93 -43.34 -6.81
C ASP A 421 13.47 -43.79 -6.95
N LEU A 422 12.69 -43.63 -5.88
CA LEU A 422 11.27 -44.02 -5.79
C LEU A 422 10.32 -42.82 -5.84
N GLY A 423 10.83 -41.63 -6.16
CA GLY A 423 10.03 -40.40 -6.21
C GLY A 423 9.24 -40.31 -7.51
N PRO A 424 7.89 -40.17 -7.48
CA PRO A 424 7.11 -40.14 -8.71
C PRO A 424 7.29 -38.85 -9.53
N ARG A 425 8.00 -37.84 -9.01
CA ARG A 425 8.26 -36.56 -9.69
C ARG A 425 9.59 -35.92 -9.29
N TYR A 426 10.16 -35.22 -10.27
CA TYR A 426 11.34 -34.39 -10.19
C TYR A 426 11.01 -32.99 -10.72
N ALA A 427 11.75 -31.98 -10.29
CA ALA A 427 11.72 -30.64 -10.87
C ALA A 427 13.09 -29.96 -10.72
N PHE A 428 13.33 -28.94 -11.54
CA PHE A 428 14.49 -28.05 -11.42
C PHE A 428 14.01 -26.60 -11.30
N ALA A 429 14.54 -25.85 -10.32
CA ALA A 429 14.17 -24.46 -10.06
C ALA A 429 15.18 -23.74 -9.16
N ASP A 430 15.46 -22.47 -9.42
CA ASP A 430 16.24 -21.61 -8.53
C ASP A 430 15.51 -21.31 -7.19
N LEU A 431 15.87 -22.01 -6.10
CA LEU A 431 15.23 -21.91 -4.79
C LEU A 431 15.77 -20.76 -3.95
N ASN A 432 17.07 -20.49 -4.06
CA ASN A 432 17.81 -19.52 -3.24
C ASN A 432 18.04 -18.17 -3.96
N ASN A 433 17.60 -18.06 -5.21
CA ASN A 433 17.74 -16.90 -6.10
C ASN A 433 19.22 -16.53 -6.38
N ASP A 434 20.07 -17.54 -6.57
CA ASP A 434 21.48 -17.37 -6.96
C ASP A 434 21.72 -17.39 -8.48
N GLY A 435 20.72 -17.81 -9.26
CA GLY A 435 20.78 -17.89 -10.72
C GLY A 435 21.23 -19.24 -11.27
N LEU A 436 21.26 -20.30 -10.46
CA LEU A 436 21.31 -21.70 -10.88
C LEU A 436 20.00 -22.38 -10.51
N ASP A 437 19.56 -23.35 -11.30
CA ASP A 437 18.39 -24.16 -10.94
C ASP A 437 18.81 -25.31 -9.99
N ASP A 438 18.14 -25.38 -8.84
CA ASP A 438 18.27 -26.41 -7.81
C ASP A 438 17.42 -27.64 -8.15
N PHE A 439 17.72 -28.79 -7.56
CA PHE A 439 16.99 -30.04 -7.82
C PHE A 439 15.99 -30.36 -6.72
N PHE A 440 14.80 -30.81 -7.12
CA PHE A 440 13.74 -31.23 -6.20
C PHE A 440 13.18 -32.59 -6.58
N CYS A 441 12.68 -33.32 -5.58
CA CYS A 441 11.84 -34.48 -5.82
C CYS A 441 10.72 -34.62 -4.78
N ILE A 442 9.65 -35.31 -5.17
CA ILE A 442 8.62 -35.76 -4.22
C ILE A 442 8.99 -37.15 -3.73
N LYS A 443 9.14 -37.33 -2.42
CA LYS A 443 9.40 -38.62 -1.76
C LYS A 443 8.67 -38.65 -0.43
N GLU A 444 8.08 -39.79 -0.08
CA GLU A 444 7.37 -39.97 1.21
C GLU A 444 6.27 -38.92 1.46
N ASN A 445 5.54 -38.51 0.41
CA ASN A 445 4.54 -37.42 0.43
C ASN A 445 5.08 -36.06 0.90
N ALA A 446 6.38 -35.81 0.74
CA ALA A 446 7.05 -34.56 1.09
C ALA A 446 7.87 -34.03 -0.10
N VAL A 447 8.17 -32.72 -0.13
CA VAL A 447 9.14 -32.15 -1.08
C VAL A 447 10.51 -32.10 -0.42
N TRP A 448 11.48 -32.68 -1.12
CA TRP A 448 12.89 -32.64 -0.78
C TRP A 448 13.64 -31.81 -1.83
N ALA A 449 14.71 -31.12 -1.40
CA ALA A 449 15.52 -30.29 -2.29
C ALA A 449 17.02 -30.45 -2.05
N SER A 450 17.78 -30.16 -3.11
CA SER A 450 19.23 -30.19 -3.14
C SER A 450 19.74 -28.99 -3.93
N LEU A 451 20.57 -28.17 -3.28
CA LEU A 451 21.00 -26.87 -3.81
C LEU A 451 22.18 -27.04 -4.77
N ASN A 452 22.11 -26.38 -5.92
CA ASN A 452 23.15 -26.39 -6.94
C ASN A 452 24.26 -25.40 -6.57
N ARG A 453 25.39 -25.92 -6.08
CA ARG A 453 26.59 -25.13 -5.73
C ARG A 453 27.47 -24.79 -6.95
N GLY A 454 26.95 -25.02 -8.16
CA GLY A 454 27.60 -24.76 -9.43
C GLY A 454 28.76 -25.72 -9.74
N GLY A 455 29.59 -25.30 -10.68
CA GLY A 455 30.65 -26.12 -11.28
C GLY A 455 30.24 -26.77 -12.60
N ASN A 456 31.20 -27.47 -13.22
CA ASN A 456 30.98 -28.27 -14.43
C ASN A 456 31.88 -29.52 -14.35
N PRO A 457 31.34 -30.72 -14.02
CA PRO A 457 29.93 -31.02 -13.71
C PRO A 457 29.39 -30.20 -12.52
N PRO A 458 28.07 -29.92 -12.49
CA PRO A 458 27.44 -29.23 -11.37
C PRO A 458 27.50 -30.10 -10.10
N LYS A 459 27.55 -29.44 -8.95
CA LYS A 459 27.60 -30.08 -7.63
C LYS A 459 26.38 -29.69 -6.83
N PHE A 460 25.57 -30.67 -6.46
CA PHE A 460 24.41 -30.47 -5.62
C PHE A 460 24.74 -30.79 -4.14
N GLU A 461 24.02 -30.17 -3.21
CA GLU A 461 24.10 -30.36 -1.76
C GLU A 461 22.69 -30.50 -1.18
N SER A 462 22.36 -31.67 -0.61
CA SER A 462 21.02 -31.92 -0.10
C SER A 462 20.73 -31.14 1.18
N ILE A 463 19.71 -30.28 1.13
CA ILE A 463 19.17 -29.57 2.30
C ILE A 463 18.01 -30.34 2.95
N GLY A 464 17.70 -31.54 2.45
CA GLY A 464 16.70 -32.43 3.01
C GLY A 464 15.26 -32.05 2.67
N GLN A 465 14.35 -32.36 3.60
CA GLN A 465 12.92 -32.09 3.46
C GLN A 465 12.60 -30.61 3.66
N ILE A 466 12.01 -29.96 2.66
CA ILE A 466 11.64 -28.54 2.72
C ILE A 466 10.13 -28.28 2.81
N ILE A 467 9.27 -29.23 2.38
CA ILE A 467 7.82 -29.22 2.63
C ILE A 467 7.41 -30.60 3.14
N GLY A 468 6.72 -30.66 4.28
CA GLY A 468 6.13 -31.90 4.81
C GLY A 468 4.82 -32.31 4.12
N ASP A 469 4.05 -33.18 4.77
CA ASP A 469 2.85 -33.81 4.19
C ASP A 469 1.87 -32.81 3.54
N PHE A 470 1.25 -33.26 2.44
CA PHE A 470 0.38 -32.44 1.60
C PHE A 470 -1.08 -32.39 2.08
N GLY A 471 -1.42 -32.98 3.22
CA GLY A 471 -2.76 -32.92 3.81
C GLY A 471 -3.78 -33.81 3.10
N GLY A 472 -3.37 -35.03 2.72
CA GLY A 472 -4.22 -36.00 2.00
C GLY A 472 -4.23 -35.88 0.47
N LEU A 473 -3.49 -34.93 -0.10
CA LEU A 473 -3.20 -34.89 -1.53
C LEU A 473 -2.20 -35.99 -1.93
N LYS A 474 -2.33 -36.52 -3.14
CA LYS A 474 -1.36 -37.47 -3.69
C LYS A 474 -0.19 -36.71 -4.30
N ALA A 475 0.97 -37.37 -4.42
CA ALA A 475 2.12 -36.83 -5.14
C ALA A 475 1.82 -36.46 -6.61
N THR A 476 0.82 -37.10 -7.23
CA THR A 476 0.30 -36.77 -8.57
C THR A 476 -0.41 -35.42 -8.65
N ASP A 477 -0.81 -34.86 -7.52
CA ASP A 477 -1.67 -33.67 -7.44
C ASP A 477 -0.82 -32.41 -7.17
N VAL A 478 0.45 -32.60 -6.77
CA VAL A 478 1.42 -31.56 -6.39
C VAL A 478 2.42 -31.28 -7.52
N ARG A 479 2.65 -30.01 -7.84
CA ARG A 479 3.73 -29.55 -8.73
C ARG A 479 4.78 -28.76 -7.93
N ILE A 480 6.05 -29.14 -8.05
CA ILE A 480 7.16 -28.46 -7.36
C ILE A 480 7.54 -27.22 -8.19
N ALA A 481 6.81 -26.15 -7.90
CA ALA A 481 6.80 -24.85 -8.55
C ALA A 481 5.76 -23.94 -7.87
N GLY A 482 4.73 -24.55 -7.25
CA GLY A 482 3.81 -23.86 -6.37
C GLY A 482 2.33 -24.13 -6.61
N LEU A 483 1.90 -25.10 -7.43
CA LEU A 483 0.45 -25.41 -7.58
C LEU A 483 0.04 -26.81 -7.11
N ILE A 484 -1.22 -26.90 -6.69
CA ILE A 484 -2.03 -28.13 -6.54
C ILE A 484 -3.06 -28.19 -7.68
N ALA A 485 -3.37 -29.39 -8.19
CA ALA A 485 -3.99 -29.59 -9.51
C ALA A 485 -5.49 -29.25 -9.64
N ASP A 486 -6.30 -29.25 -8.57
CA ASP A 486 -7.78 -29.12 -8.70
C ASP A 486 -8.29 -27.68 -8.63
N SER A 487 -7.52 -26.82 -7.95
CA SER A 487 -7.61 -25.35 -7.91
C SER A 487 -6.19 -24.89 -7.58
N ALA A 488 -5.67 -23.84 -8.24
CA ALA A 488 -4.26 -23.48 -8.12
C ALA A 488 -3.95 -22.88 -6.76
N ARG A 489 -3.74 -23.78 -5.80
CA ARG A 489 -3.43 -23.48 -4.41
C ARG A 489 -1.94 -23.44 -4.23
N CYS A 490 -1.43 -22.31 -3.76
CA CYS A 490 0.00 -22.02 -3.75
C CYS A 490 0.55 -21.73 -2.39
N SER A 491 1.83 -22.09 -2.25
CA SER A 491 2.76 -21.49 -1.30
C SER A 491 3.97 -21.04 -2.09
N ARG A 492 4.59 -19.94 -1.67
CA ARG A 492 5.86 -19.47 -2.23
C ARG A 492 6.97 -19.60 -1.21
N ASN A 493 8.21 -19.63 -1.68
CA ASN A 493 9.36 -19.37 -0.82
C ASN A 493 9.44 -17.85 -0.57
N GLY A 494 9.48 -17.43 0.68
CA GLY A 494 9.77 -16.05 1.12
C GLY A 494 10.96 -15.99 2.07
N GLY A 495 11.82 -17.01 2.04
CA GLY A 495 13.04 -17.13 2.84
C GLY A 495 14.24 -16.43 2.23
N TRP A 496 15.43 -16.67 2.82
CA TRP A 496 16.64 -15.90 2.53
C TRP A 496 17.84 -16.82 2.26
N GLY A 497 18.37 -16.76 1.04
CA GLY A 497 19.42 -17.67 0.58
C GLY A 497 18.99 -19.12 0.75
N ASP A 498 19.89 -19.97 1.25
CA ASP A 498 19.69 -21.42 1.42
C ASP A 498 18.61 -21.82 2.44
N LYS A 499 17.92 -20.86 3.09
CA LYS A 499 16.92 -21.12 4.13
C LYS A 499 15.51 -20.84 3.61
N PRO A 500 14.81 -21.82 3.02
CA PRO A 500 13.46 -21.63 2.53
C PRO A 500 12.48 -21.35 3.69
N GLN A 501 11.54 -20.45 3.45
CA GLN A 501 10.43 -20.15 4.38
C GLN A 501 9.13 -20.07 3.58
N TRP A 502 8.26 -21.06 3.76
CA TRP A 502 7.00 -21.10 3.01
C TRP A 502 6.00 -20.08 3.54
N GLN A 503 5.38 -19.34 2.61
CA GLN A 503 4.39 -18.32 2.90
C GLN A 503 3.22 -18.43 1.90
N GLY A 504 2.04 -17.98 2.32
CA GLY A 504 0.90 -17.83 1.44
C GLY A 504 1.02 -16.62 0.50
N PHE A 505 0.08 -16.54 -0.45
CA PHE A 505 -0.07 -15.34 -1.29
C PHE A 505 -1.08 -14.35 -0.71
N SER A 506 -2.18 -14.78 -0.10
CA SER A 506 -3.18 -13.84 0.46
C SER A 506 -2.75 -13.26 1.82
N THR A 507 -2.02 -14.04 2.61
CA THR A 507 -1.41 -13.69 3.90
C THR A 507 -0.16 -14.55 4.10
N VAL A 508 0.72 -14.16 5.02
CA VAL A 508 1.93 -14.96 5.35
C VAL A 508 1.59 -16.40 5.73
N ASP A 509 0.57 -16.61 6.57
CA ASP A 509 0.11 -17.94 7.02
C ASP A 509 -0.84 -18.65 6.02
N GLY A 510 -1.20 -17.99 4.92
CA GLY A 510 -2.14 -18.46 3.89
C GLY A 510 -1.58 -19.55 2.96
N ILE A 511 -0.83 -20.50 3.53
CA ILE A 511 -0.17 -21.64 2.89
C ILE A 511 -1.20 -22.44 2.08
N ARG A 512 -0.88 -22.76 0.81
CA ARG A 512 -1.78 -23.47 -0.12
C ARG A 512 -3.14 -22.76 -0.31
N GLY A 513 -3.15 -21.42 -0.30
CA GLY A 513 -4.31 -20.60 -0.66
C GLY A 513 -4.49 -20.48 -2.18
N THR A 514 -5.73 -20.29 -2.66
CA THR A 514 -6.00 -20.15 -4.11
C THR A 514 -5.39 -18.88 -4.69
N VAL A 515 -4.65 -19.01 -5.80
CA VAL A 515 -3.96 -17.92 -6.50
C VAL A 515 -4.38 -17.80 -7.96
N PHE A 516 -4.82 -18.89 -8.59
CA PHE A 516 -5.34 -18.92 -9.96
C PHE A 516 -6.60 -19.79 -10.02
N ASP A 517 -7.69 -19.25 -10.56
CA ASP A 517 -8.98 -19.94 -10.60
C ASP A 517 -9.64 -19.69 -11.96
N ILE A 518 -9.37 -20.60 -12.88
CA ILE A 518 -9.93 -20.62 -14.24
C ILE A 518 -10.45 -22.02 -14.53
N ASP A 519 -11.64 -22.07 -15.11
CA ASP A 519 -12.25 -23.31 -15.55
C ASP A 519 -11.53 -23.85 -16.80
N LEU A 520 -10.96 -25.06 -16.66
CA LEU A 520 -10.16 -25.72 -17.69
C LEU A 520 -10.70 -27.15 -17.89
N PRO A 521 -10.86 -27.63 -19.14
CA PRO A 521 -11.53 -28.91 -19.42
C PRO A 521 -10.85 -30.13 -18.79
N ASP A 522 -9.53 -30.06 -18.63
CA ASP A 522 -8.69 -30.98 -17.89
C ASP A 522 -7.56 -30.15 -17.27
N LYS A 523 -7.25 -30.36 -16.00
CA LYS A 523 -6.18 -29.64 -15.29
C LYS A 523 -4.85 -30.40 -15.30
N SER A 524 -4.81 -31.63 -15.84
CA SER A 524 -3.59 -32.44 -15.99
C SER A 524 -2.52 -31.72 -16.84
N GLY A 525 -2.97 -31.05 -17.90
CA GLY A 525 -2.15 -30.35 -18.90
C GLY A 525 -1.63 -28.98 -18.49
N ILE A 526 -1.85 -28.53 -17.26
CA ILE A 526 -1.24 -27.29 -16.79
C ILE A 526 0.25 -27.58 -16.49
N ILE A 527 1.13 -27.05 -17.35
CA ILE A 527 2.57 -27.03 -17.11
C ILE A 527 2.91 -25.79 -16.32
N LEU A 528 3.50 -26.05 -15.15
CA LEU A 528 4.11 -25.08 -14.26
C LEU A 528 5.43 -25.72 -13.81
N GLU A 529 6.34 -25.85 -14.76
CA GLU A 529 7.74 -25.87 -14.37
C GLU A 529 8.00 -24.53 -13.66
N ALA A 530 8.78 -24.54 -12.58
CA ALA A 530 9.01 -23.32 -11.79
C ALA A 530 9.62 -22.18 -12.62
N ALA A 531 10.28 -22.52 -13.73
CA ALA A 531 10.88 -21.63 -14.71
C ALA A 531 9.94 -21.19 -15.86
N ALA A 532 8.60 -21.32 -15.74
CA ALA A 532 7.61 -21.02 -16.78
C ALA A 532 7.48 -19.53 -17.23
N ASP A 533 8.58 -18.78 -17.28
CA ASP A 533 8.67 -17.38 -17.70
C ASP A 533 8.69 -17.25 -19.24
N ILE A 534 7.54 -16.95 -19.86
CA ILE A 534 7.39 -16.92 -21.32
C ILE A 534 7.75 -15.56 -21.93
N ASN A 535 7.72 -14.51 -21.11
CA ASN A 535 7.94 -13.11 -21.52
C ASN A 535 9.32 -12.56 -21.10
N GLY A 536 10.03 -13.25 -20.20
CA GLY A 536 11.37 -12.94 -19.74
C GLY A 536 11.42 -11.91 -18.62
N ASP A 537 10.42 -11.89 -17.72
CA ASP A 537 10.29 -10.92 -16.63
C ASP A 537 10.62 -11.43 -15.23
N PHE A 538 11.09 -12.68 -15.15
CA PHE A 538 11.46 -13.45 -13.97
C PHE A 538 10.30 -13.77 -13.01
N ARG A 539 9.06 -13.82 -13.53
CA ARG A 539 7.91 -14.41 -12.82
C ARG A 539 7.37 -15.58 -13.64
N SER A 540 7.06 -16.69 -12.96
CA SER A 540 6.51 -17.88 -13.61
C SER A 540 5.08 -17.62 -14.10
N ASP A 541 4.82 -17.86 -15.37
CA ASP A 541 3.50 -17.78 -16.00
C ASP A 541 2.76 -19.12 -15.92
N VAL A 542 1.46 -19.12 -16.25
CA VAL A 542 0.69 -20.37 -16.39
C VAL A 542 0.64 -20.79 -17.86
N LEU A 543 1.19 -21.97 -18.18
CA LEU A 543 1.15 -22.56 -19.52
C LEU A 543 0.26 -23.80 -19.53
N TYR A 544 -0.92 -23.72 -20.14
CA TYR A 544 -1.80 -24.88 -20.34
C TYR A 544 -1.54 -25.54 -21.69
N ILE A 545 -0.99 -26.75 -21.66
CA ILE A 545 -0.73 -27.57 -22.85
C ILE A 545 -1.92 -28.50 -23.09
N GLY A 546 -2.63 -28.33 -24.21
CA GLY A 546 -3.67 -29.26 -24.63
C GLY A 546 -3.12 -30.54 -25.25
N GLY A 547 -4.00 -31.52 -25.48
CA GLY A 547 -3.59 -32.86 -25.92
C GLY A 547 -2.83 -32.94 -27.26
N ASN A 548 -2.92 -31.92 -28.13
CA ASN A 548 -2.11 -31.82 -29.35
C ASN A 548 -0.83 -30.98 -29.18
N GLY A 549 -0.45 -30.63 -27.96
CA GLY A 549 0.70 -29.77 -27.67
C GLY A 549 0.45 -28.28 -27.95
N ASN A 550 -0.79 -27.86 -28.17
CA ASN A 550 -1.14 -26.44 -28.25
C ASN A 550 -1.08 -25.79 -26.87
N VAL A 551 -0.82 -24.48 -26.79
CA VAL A 551 -0.55 -23.81 -25.51
C VAL A 551 -1.42 -22.58 -25.36
N ARG A 552 -2.15 -22.52 -24.23
CA ARG A 552 -2.79 -21.29 -23.73
C ARG A 552 -1.96 -20.72 -22.59
N THR A 553 -1.83 -19.40 -22.54
CA THR A 553 -0.91 -18.73 -21.62
C THR A 553 -1.62 -17.67 -20.79
N TRP A 554 -1.28 -17.57 -19.50
CA TRP A 554 -1.65 -16.45 -18.63
C TRP A 554 -0.42 -15.88 -17.96
N VAL A 555 -0.18 -14.58 -18.20
CA VAL A 555 0.98 -13.84 -17.72
C VAL A 555 0.82 -13.42 -16.27
N ASN A 556 1.91 -13.52 -15.50
CA ASN A 556 2.00 -13.18 -14.09
C ASN A 556 2.32 -11.69 -13.86
N ASN A 557 1.29 -10.83 -13.83
CA ASN A 557 1.48 -9.41 -13.51
C ASN A 557 1.28 -9.12 -12.02
N ARG A 558 1.96 -8.08 -11.49
CA ARG A 558 1.73 -7.60 -10.12
C ARG A 558 0.25 -7.29 -9.91
N GLY A 559 -0.38 -7.97 -8.96
CA GLY A 559 -1.79 -7.76 -8.62
C GLY A 559 -2.03 -6.57 -7.70
N THR A 560 -3.28 -6.11 -7.66
CA THR A 560 -3.80 -5.06 -6.77
C THR A 560 -4.57 -5.67 -5.59
N GLY A 561 -4.78 -4.89 -4.54
CA GLY A 561 -5.49 -5.26 -3.31
C GLY A 561 -4.60 -5.93 -2.25
N LYS A 562 -5.21 -6.41 -1.16
CA LYS A 562 -4.50 -7.11 -0.08
C LYS A 562 -3.95 -8.48 -0.54
N GLY A 563 -2.87 -8.94 0.10
CA GLY A 563 -2.13 -10.16 -0.26
C GLY A 563 -0.91 -9.85 -1.13
N ILE A 564 -0.53 -10.76 -2.02
CA ILE A 564 0.44 -10.61 -3.12
C ILE A 564 0.01 -11.50 -4.32
N VAL A 565 -1.27 -11.91 -4.34
CA VAL A 565 -1.85 -12.72 -5.44
C VAL A 565 -1.65 -11.97 -6.77
N PRO A 566 -1.06 -12.60 -7.80
CA PRO A 566 -0.89 -11.98 -9.11
C PRO A 566 -2.21 -11.63 -9.80
N ASN A 567 -2.15 -10.68 -10.71
CA ASN A 567 -3.22 -10.44 -11.68
C ASN A 567 -2.88 -11.20 -12.97
N TRP A 568 -3.61 -12.27 -13.24
CA TRP A 568 -3.35 -13.18 -14.35
C TRP A 568 -3.96 -12.66 -15.67
N ARG A 569 -3.10 -12.24 -16.61
CA ARG A 569 -3.55 -11.74 -17.91
C ARG A 569 -3.49 -12.84 -18.97
N SER A 570 -4.64 -13.22 -19.53
CA SER A 570 -4.68 -14.17 -20.65
C SER A 570 -3.98 -13.59 -21.89
N ALA A 571 -3.00 -14.33 -22.42
CA ALA A 571 -2.41 -14.10 -23.75
C ALA A 571 -3.09 -14.96 -24.83
N GLY A 572 -4.19 -15.66 -24.50
CA GLY A 572 -4.93 -16.51 -25.43
C GLY A 572 -4.18 -17.78 -25.80
N LEU A 573 -4.32 -18.22 -27.06
CA LEU A 573 -3.59 -19.35 -27.62
C LEU A 573 -2.25 -18.85 -28.19
N THR A 574 -1.15 -19.10 -27.47
CA THR A 574 0.19 -18.66 -27.86
C THR A 574 0.83 -19.62 -28.85
N HIS A 575 0.63 -20.93 -28.68
CA HIS A 575 1.19 -21.96 -29.56
C HIS A 575 0.07 -22.81 -30.18
N ALA A 576 0.06 -22.95 -31.51
CA ALA A 576 -0.96 -23.72 -32.22
C ALA A 576 -0.90 -25.24 -31.96
N GLY A 577 0.24 -25.73 -31.48
CA GLY A 577 0.50 -27.15 -31.24
C GLY A 577 0.86 -27.92 -32.50
N GLN A 578 0.76 -29.24 -32.41
CA GLN A 578 1.11 -30.20 -33.43
C GLN A 578 -0.16 -30.76 -34.11
N SER A 579 0.02 -31.44 -35.24
CA SER A 579 -1.06 -32.14 -35.97
C SER A 579 -1.57 -33.41 -35.26
N SER A 580 -0.86 -33.89 -34.24
CA SER A 580 -1.12 -35.17 -33.57
C SER A 580 -1.54 -34.94 -32.12
N THR A 581 -2.51 -35.71 -31.63
CA THR A 581 -2.90 -35.77 -30.22
C THR A 581 -2.07 -36.78 -29.43
N GLY A 582 -1.98 -36.61 -28.11
CA GLY A 582 -1.17 -37.46 -27.22
C GLY A 582 0.29 -37.03 -27.10
N VAL A 583 0.64 -35.81 -27.54
CA VAL A 583 2.03 -35.30 -27.57
C VAL A 583 2.37 -34.39 -26.39
N GLN A 584 1.46 -34.26 -25.41
CA GLN A 584 1.56 -33.32 -24.29
C GLN A 584 2.87 -33.49 -23.49
N ASP A 585 3.20 -34.72 -23.10
CA ASP A 585 4.41 -35.05 -22.34
C ASP A 585 5.71 -34.82 -23.14
N SER A 586 5.61 -34.87 -24.47
CA SER A 586 6.67 -34.56 -25.41
C SER A 586 6.89 -33.06 -25.63
N ILE A 587 6.03 -32.18 -25.10
CA ILE A 587 6.28 -30.75 -25.12
C ILE A 587 7.13 -30.36 -23.91
N LYS A 588 8.21 -29.62 -24.17
CA LYS A 588 9.09 -29.03 -23.17
C LYS A 588 9.28 -27.55 -23.44
N PHE A 589 9.83 -26.86 -22.46
CA PHE A 589 10.22 -25.46 -22.53
C PHE A 589 11.63 -25.30 -21.98
N GLY A 590 12.40 -24.36 -22.53
CA GLY A 590 13.73 -24.00 -22.04
C GLY A 590 14.33 -22.82 -22.80
N ARG A 591 15.22 -22.07 -22.18
CA ARG A 591 16.02 -20.97 -22.76
C ARG A 591 17.14 -21.55 -23.62
N ILE A 592 16.82 -22.01 -24.84
CA ILE A 592 17.78 -22.68 -25.72
C ILE A 592 18.64 -21.67 -26.48
N TYR A 593 18.04 -20.56 -26.91
CA TYR A 593 18.69 -19.53 -27.73
C TYR A 593 19.07 -18.24 -26.97
N GLY A 594 18.95 -18.22 -25.63
CA GLY A 594 19.44 -17.12 -24.79
C GLY A 594 18.64 -15.82 -24.88
N SER A 595 17.34 -15.92 -25.19
CA SER A 595 16.42 -14.77 -25.35
C SER A 595 15.82 -14.25 -24.03
N ASN A 596 16.29 -14.75 -22.87
CA ASN A 596 15.63 -14.75 -21.56
C ASN A 596 14.21 -15.36 -21.51
N ARG A 597 13.69 -15.86 -22.62
CA ARG A 597 12.34 -16.41 -22.73
C ARG A 597 12.42 -17.90 -22.98
N LEU A 598 11.43 -18.65 -22.52
CA LEU A 598 11.31 -20.06 -22.84
C LEU A 598 10.99 -20.28 -24.33
N ASP A 599 11.81 -21.08 -24.99
CA ASP A 599 11.58 -21.61 -26.33
C ASP A 599 10.66 -22.85 -26.24
N TYR A 600 9.81 -23.07 -27.25
CA TYR A 600 8.93 -24.24 -27.31
C TYR A 600 9.65 -25.42 -27.94
N ILE A 601 9.62 -26.58 -27.29
CA ILE A 601 10.40 -27.76 -27.65
C ILE A 601 9.46 -28.96 -27.84
N LEU A 602 9.62 -29.70 -28.94
CA LEU A 602 8.96 -30.98 -29.19
C LEU A 602 9.99 -32.12 -29.19
N LEU A 603 9.80 -33.09 -28.31
CA LEU A 603 10.48 -34.38 -28.32
C LEU A 603 9.76 -35.33 -29.28
N LYS A 604 10.17 -35.33 -30.55
CA LYS A 604 9.53 -36.13 -31.60
C LYS A 604 10.11 -37.54 -31.61
N GLU A 605 9.28 -38.54 -31.32
CA GLU A 605 9.69 -39.94 -31.41
C GLU A 605 10.09 -40.33 -32.84
N GLN A 606 11.28 -40.91 -32.97
CA GLN A 606 11.74 -41.63 -34.16
C GLN A 606 11.86 -43.12 -33.81
N LYS A 607 12.31 -43.97 -34.74
CA LYS A 607 12.50 -45.40 -34.46
C LYS A 607 13.46 -45.64 -33.29
N ASP A 608 14.69 -45.14 -33.42
CA ASP A 608 15.81 -45.42 -32.50
C ASP A 608 16.18 -44.22 -31.60
N THR A 609 15.62 -43.03 -31.86
CA THR A 609 15.87 -41.78 -31.12
C THR A 609 14.59 -41.03 -30.76
N TYR A 610 14.70 -39.97 -29.95
CA TYR A 610 13.83 -38.80 -30.03
C TYR A 610 14.61 -37.62 -30.59
N ASP A 611 14.03 -36.96 -31.59
CA ASP A 611 14.53 -35.69 -32.11
C ASP A 611 14.06 -34.54 -31.22
N VAL A 612 14.91 -33.54 -31.00
CA VAL A 612 14.57 -32.32 -30.24
C VAL A 612 14.34 -31.19 -31.24
N LEU A 613 13.07 -30.88 -31.51
CA LEU A 613 12.67 -29.79 -32.41
C LEU A 613 12.37 -28.53 -31.60
N VAL A 614 12.91 -27.38 -31.99
CA VAL A 614 12.75 -26.12 -31.23
C VAL A 614 12.16 -24.99 -32.08
N TRP A 615 11.28 -24.21 -31.45
CA TRP A 615 10.76 -22.95 -31.92
C TRP A 615 11.22 -21.85 -30.97
N GLU A 616 12.13 -21.00 -31.44
CA GLU A 616 12.70 -19.93 -30.65
C GLU A 616 11.66 -18.83 -30.37
N ASN A 617 11.53 -18.42 -29.12
CA ASN A 617 10.55 -17.44 -28.66
C ASN A 617 11.01 -16.00 -28.96
N LYS A 618 10.27 -15.37 -29.86
CA LYS A 618 10.41 -13.98 -30.32
C LYS A 618 9.30 -13.07 -29.78
N GLY A 619 8.45 -13.57 -28.87
CA GLY A 619 7.35 -12.81 -28.29
C GLY A 619 7.83 -11.68 -27.37
N GLU A 620 6.95 -10.73 -27.14
CA GLU A 620 7.21 -9.50 -26.41
C GLU A 620 5.97 -9.05 -25.61
N GLY A 621 6.17 -8.13 -24.67
CA GLY A 621 5.09 -7.52 -23.91
C GLY A 621 4.66 -8.25 -22.65
N GLY A 622 3.83 -7.58 -21.85
CA GLY A 622 3.31 -8.10 -20.58
C GLY A 622 4.30 -8.08 -19.41
N THR A 623 5.52 -7.55 -19.58
CA THR A 623 6.60 -7.59 -18.59
C THR A 623 6.58 -6.42 -17.61
N LYS A 624 5.86 -5.33 -17.91
CA LYS A 624 5.79 -4.07 -17.14
C LYS A 624 4.34 -3.58 -16.96
N LEU A 625 4.11 -2.69 -15.99
CA LEU A 625 2.86 -1.97 -15.81
C LEU A 625 3.09 -0.45 -15.97
N LYS A 626 1.99 0.31 -16.13
CA LYS A 626 2.01 1.75 -16.44
C LYS A 626 2.54 2.65 -15.31
N ALA A 627 2.88 2.11 -14.14
CA ALA A 627 3.37 2.89 -13.01
C ALA A 627 4.84 2.58 -12.64
N ASP A 628 5.43 1.53 -13.22
CA ASP A 628 6.80 1.07 -12.91
C ASP A 628 7.89 2.12 -13.20
N GLY A 629 7.58 3.09 -14.06
CA GLY A 629 8.48 4.16 -14.49
C GLY A 629 8.30 5.48 -13.75
N SER A 630 7.39 5.55 -12.77
CA SER A 630 7.06 6.80 -12.06
C SER A 630 8.10 7.12 -10.98
N TYR A 631 8.87 8.19 -11.20
CA TYR A 631 9.84 8.73 -10.24
C TYR A 631 9.42 10.16 -9.83
N TYR A 632 9.58 10.50 -8.55
CA TYR A 632 9.20 11.80 -8.02
C TYR A 632 10.44 12.51 -7.49
N CYS A 633 10.66 13.77 -7.91
CA CYS A 633 11.76 14.61 -7.43
C CYS A 633 11.55 16.07 -7.86
N ASP A 634 11.97 17.05 -7.07
CA ASP A 634 11.93 18.46 -7.48
C ASP A 634 12.99 18.76 -8.54
N MET A 635 12.61 18.63 -9.81
CA MET A 635 13.50 18.86 -10.95
C MET A 635 13.72 20.36 -11.25
N ARG A 636 13.05 21.26 -10.52
CA ARG A 636 12.97 22.70 -10.85
C ARG A 636 13.41 23.64 -9.73
N ASN A 637 13.65 23.13 -8.51
CA ASN A 637 13.71 23.92 -7.28
C ASN A 637 12.44 24.77 -7.10
N SER A 638 11.30 24.08 -7.12
CA SER A 638 9.95 24.64 -6.93
C SER A 638 9.42 24.47 -5.51
N GLY A 639 10.11 23.71 -4.65
CA GLY A 639 9.64 23.24 -3.35
C GLY A 639 8.64 22.09 -3.44
N SER A 640 8.61 21.35 -4.56
CA SER A 640 7.65 20.25 -4.78
C SER A 640 8.13 19.28 -5.85
N ASP A 641 7.93 17.98 -5.61
CA ASP A 641 8.32 16.94 -6.55
C ASP A 641 7.54 17.02 -7.86
N ASP A 642 8.27 17.09 -8.96
CA ASP A 642 7.79 16.77 -10.30
C ASP A 642 7.77 15.25 -10.50
N LEU A 643 6.90 14.77 -11.38
CA LEU A 643 6.92 13.39 -11.81
C LEU A 643 7.75 13.27 -13.09
N VAL A 644 8.79 12.46 -13.04
CA VAL A 644 9.61 12.06 -14.18
C VAL A 644 9.29 10.62 -14.53
N TRP A 645 9.07 10.35 -15.82
CA TRP A 645 8.90 8.98 -16.30
C TRP A 645 10.22 8.43 -16.86
N ILE A 646 10.63 7.28 -16.34
CA ILE A 646 11.86 6.57 -16.75
C ILE A 646 11.48 5.25 -17.43
N TYR A 647 12.02 5.01 -18.62
CA TYR A 647 11.86 3.76 -19.36
C TYR A 647 12.88 2.72 -18.89
N GLN A 648 12.53 1.43 -19.04
CA GLN A 648 13.38 0.32 -18.61
C GLN A 648 14.76 0.31 -19.28
N ASP A 649 14.94 0.93 -20.45
CA ASP A 649 16.18 1.00 -21.22
C ASP A 649 17.06 2.23 -20.93
N GLY A 650 16.69 3.05 -19.93
CA GLY A 650 17.42 4.24 -19.54
C GLY A 650 17.06 5.52 -20.31
N ARG A 651 16.01 5.50 -21.14
CA ARG A 651 15.42 6.73 -21.68
C ARG A 651 14.61 7.49 -20.62
N VAL A 652 14.77 8.80 -20.60
CA VAL A 652 14.08 9.77 -19.75
C VAL A 652 13.71 10.96 -20.64
N ASP A 653 12.46 10.99 -21.13
CA ASP A 653 11.99 12.00 -22.11
C ASP A 653 10.60 12.58 -21.77
N GLU A 654 10.02 12.21 -20.62
CA GLU A 654 8.73 12.71 -20.15
C GLU A 654 8.84 13.23 -18.71
N ILE A 655 8.51 14.51 -18.53
CA ILE A 655 8.33 15.16 -17.23
C ILE A 655 6.93 15.78 -17.15
N ASN A 656 6.25 15.47 -16.07
CA ASN A 656 4.95 16.00 -15.70
C ASN A 656 5.20 16.95 -14.51
N VAL A 657 5.11 18.26 -14.75
CA VAL A 657 5.50 19.25 -13.73
C VAL A 657 4.39 19.48 -12.71
N ASN A 658 4.76 19.60 -11.45
CA ASN A 658 3.84 19.84 -10.36
C ASN A 658 3.25 21.25 -10.46
N ILE A 659 1.92 21.29 -10.54
CA ILE A 659 1.09 22.52 -10.57
C ILE A 659 0.15 22.60 -9.36
N HIS A 660 0.40 21.79 -8.33
CA HIS A 660 -0.39 21.68 -7.09
C HIS A 660 -1.89 21.38 -7.31
N SER A 661 -2.25 20.72 -8.42
CA SER A 661 -3.63 20.42 -8.80
C SER A 661 -3.85 18.96 -9.25
N PRO A 662 -3.39 17.94 -8.49
CA PRO A 662 -3.58 16.54 -8.85
C PRO A 662 -5.08 16.20 -9.01
N PRO A 663 -5.46 15.34 -9.98
CA PRO A 663 -4.60 14.52 -10.84
C PRO A 663 -4.04 15.24 -12.09
N ALA A 664 -4.22 16.56 -12.23
CA ALA A 664 -3.68 17.32 -13.35
C ALA A 664 -2.22 17.75 -13.10
N TRP A 665 -1.40 17.63 -14.14
CA TRP A 665 0.01 18.02 -14.17
C TRP A 665 0.26 18.99 -15.33
N GLY A 666 1.35 19.75 -15.26
CA GLY A 666 1.80 20.57 -16.38
C GLY A 666 2.66 19.77 -17.35
N HIS A 667 2.53 20.05 -18.65
CA HIS A 667 3.30 19.41 -19.73
C HIS A 667 4.10 20.43 -20.56
N ALA A 668 4.44 21.58 -19.97
CA ALA A 668 5.09 22.70 -20.65
C ALA A 668 6.62 22.55 -20.80
N ILE A 669 7.22 21.59 -20.09
CA ILE A 669 8.64 21.25 -20.17
C ILE A 669 8.77 19.89 -20.84
N SER A 670 9.74 19.75 -21.73
CA SER A 670 10.20 18.47 -22.24
C SER A 670 11.71 18.47 -22.38
N PHE A 671 12.30 17.28 -22.34
CA PHE A 671 13.69 17.00 -22.67
C PHE A 671 13.77 15.61 -23.31
N ASP A 672 14.90 15.26 -23.87
CA ASP A 672 15.19 13.90 -24.34
C ASP A 672 16.60 13.56 -23.84
N LEU A 673 16.67 12.62 -22.89
CA LEU A 673 17.91 12.09 -22.36
C LEU A 673 17.85 10.56 -22.41
N ARG A 674 18.95 9.94 -22.83
CA ARG A 674 19.13 8.49 -22.71
C ARG A 674 20.44 8.20 -21.99
N VAL A 675 20.33 7.60 -20.81
CA VAL A 675 21.47 7.23 -19.98
C VAL A 675 21.80 5.73 -20.11
N PRO A 676 23.02 5.28 -19.78
CA PRO A 676 23.38 3.87 -19.83
C PRO A 676 22.65 3.03 -18.77
N GLY A 677 22.34 1.78 -19.13
CA GLY A 677 21.83 0.78 -18.19
C GLY A 677 20.31 0.82 -17.97
N PRO A 678 19.77 -0.12 -17.18
CA PRO A 678 18.34 -0.19 -16.93
C PRO A 678 17.89 0.76 -15.83
N ARG A 679 16.60 1.12 -15.85
CA ARG A 679 15.94 1.98 -14.85
C ARG A 679 16.25 1.66 -13.38
N ASN A 680 16.43 0.38 -13.02
CA ASN A 680 16.78 -0.04 -11.66
C ASN A 680 18.09 0.58 -11.13
N GLY A 681 19.00 1.01 -12.01
CA GLY A 681 20.24 1.71 -11.67
C GLY A 681 20.13 3.24 -11.78
N ILE A 682 18.95 3.80 -12.02
CA ILE A 682 18.74 5.25 -12.16
C ILE A 682 18.03 5.77 -10.91
N HIS A 683 18.61 6.82 -10.32
CA HIS A 683 18.09 7.51 -9.13
C HIS A 683 17.90 9.00 -9.47
N LEU A 684 16.91 9.64 -8.84
CA LEU A 684 16.74 11.09 -8.87
C LEU A 684 16.98 11.62 -7.46
N ALA A 685 17.92 12.55 -7.31
CA ALA A 685 18.19 13.23 -6.04
C ALA A 685 19.07 14.47 -6.28
N ASP A 686 19.01 15.47 -5.42
CA ASP A 686 19.95 16.61 -5.50
C ASP A 686 21.34 16.19 -5.02
N TRP A 687 22.27 16.00 -5.95
CA TRP A 687 23.66 15.63 -5.63
C TRP A 687 24.52 16.87 -5.33
N THR A 688 24.10 18.05 -5.81
CA THR A 688 24.93 19.26 -5.81
C THR A 688 24.57 20.28 -4.73
N GLY A 689 23.44 20.10 -4.05
CA GLY A 689 22.89 20.99 -3.03
C GLY A 689 22.36 22.31 -3.62
N ASP A 690 21.86 22.31 -4.86
CA ASP A 690 21.34 23.50 -5.54
C ASP A 690 19.80 23.60 -5.53
N GLY A 691 19.15 22.62 -4.88
CA GLY A 691 17.71 22.45 -4.73
C GLY A 691 17.03 21.79 -5.93
N LYS A 692 17.79 21.29 -6.92
CA LYS A 692 17.25 20.53 -8.06
C LYS A 692 17.74 19.09 -8.02
N CYS A 693 16.85 18.16 -8.34
CA CYS A 693 17.27 16.78 -8.52
C CYS A 693 18.07 16.58 -9.80
N ASP A 694 19.19 15.86 -9.67
CA ASP A 694 20.05 15.36 -10.73
C ASP A 694 19.63 13.95 -11.15
N ILE A 695 20.06 13.51 -12.34
CA ILE A 695 19.87 12.11 -12.79
C ILE A 695 21.17 11.34 -12.48
N ILE A 696 21.08 10.35 -11.61
CA ILE A 696 22.25 9.61 -11.10
C ILE A 696 22.20 8.17 -11.59
N VAL A 697 23.26 7.74 -12.26
CA VAL A 697 23.36 6.41 -12.89
C VAL A 697 24.38 5.55 -12.15
N GLN A 698 23.90 4.42 -11.63
CA GLN A 698 24.67 3.44 -10.87
C GLN A 698 25.18 2.31 -11.77
N ASP A 699 26.49 2.05 -11.74
CA ASP A 699 27.05 0.79 -12.22
C ASP A 699 26.67 -0.38 -11.29
N LYS A 700 26.12 -1.44 -11.88
CA LYS A 700 25.55 -2.56 -11.12
C LYS A 700 26.57 -3.31 -10.26
N ALA A 701 27.80 -3.47 -10.76
CA ALA A 701 28.79 -4.35 -10.18
C ALA A 701 29.67 -3.65 -9.14
N THR A 702 30.04 -2.39 -9.40
CA THR A 702 30.96 -1.60 -8.57
C THR A 702 30.23 -0.62 -7.64
N GLY A 703 29.00 -0.24 -7.96
CA GLY A 703 28.31 0.85 -7.29
C GLY A 703 28.88 2.24 -7.60
N ALA A 704 29.72 2.37 -8.64
CA ALA A 704 30.17 3.68 -9.12
C ALA A 704 29.00 4.47 -9.71
N LEU A 705 29.02 5.78 -9.53
CA LEU A 705 27.97 6.72 -9.93
C LEU A 705 28.47 7.67 -11.02
N THR A 706 27.64 7.90 -12.03
CA THR A 706 27.77 9.00 -12.99
C THR A 706 26.59 9.94 -12.80
N ILE A 707 26.86 11.21 -12.53
CA ILE A 707 25.83 12.20 -12.21
C ILE A 707 25.65 13.12 -13.42
N TYR A 708 24.42 13.19 -13.91
CA TYR A 708 23.97 14.08 -14.97
C TYR A 708 23.36 15.31 -14.30
N GLN A 709 24.16 16.37 -14.13
CA GLN A 709 23.78 17.53 -13.34
C GLN A 709 22.64 18.31 -14.02
N ASN A 710 21.57 18.60 -13.28
CA ASN A 710 20.42 19.34 -13.75
C ASN A 710 20.71 20.85 -13.85
N THR A 711 20.73 21.35 -15.08
CA THR A 711 21.03 22.76 -15.41
C THR A 711 19.78 23.57 -15.75
N TYR A 712 18.59 23.16 -15.28
CA TYR A 712 17.31 23.80 -15.56
C TYR A 712 17.31 25.31 -15.36
N GLN A 713 16.76 26.03 -16.34
CA GLN A 713 16.72 27.49 -16.39
C GLN A 713 15.28 28.02 -16.33
N THR A 714 14.87 28.50 -15.15
CA THR A 714 13.50 29.00 -14.90
C THR A 714 13.02 30.05 -15.91
N ALA A 715 13.89 30.95 -16.36
CA ALA A 715 13.54 32.04 -17.28
C ALA A 715 13.19 31.56 -18.70
N SER A 716 13.68 30.40 -19.12
CA SER A 716 13.45 29.83 -20.47
C SER A 716 12.60 28.56 -20.46
N GLY A 717 12.29 28.01 -19.27
CA GLY A 717 11.63 26.71 -19.12
C GLY A 717 12.45 25.52 -19.63
N ARG A 718 13.74 25.74 -19.96
CA ARG A 718 14.60 24.74 -20.59
C ARG A 718 15.24 23.86 -19.53
N MET A 719 14.99 22.56 -19.60
CA MET A 719 15.68 21.52 -18.84
C MET A 719 16.82 20.94 -19.68
N THR A 720 18.02 20.86 -19.10
CA THR A 720 19.22 20.28 -19.72
C THR A 720 20.07 19.62 -18.66
N PHE A 721 20.87 18.63 -19.06
CA PHE A 721 21.76 17.91 -18.16
C PHE A 721 23.21 18.00 -18.65
N ASP A 722 24.15 18.31 -17.75
CA ASP A 722 25.59 18.19 -18.03
C ASP A 722 26.11 16.85 -17.50
N SER A 723 26.69 16.05 -18.39
CA SER A 723 27.17 14.70 -18.10
C SER A 723 28.69 14.61 -17.94
N ASN A 724 29.42 15.73 -18.03
CA ASN A 724 30.87 15.69 -18.27
C ASN A 724 31.76 15.78 -17.03
N THR A 725 31.20 15.92 -15.82
CA THR A 725 31.94 16.52 -14.69
C THR A 725 31.83 15.83 -13.34
N LEU A 726 30.82 14.98 -13.09
CA LEU A 726 30.56 14.44 -11.75
C LEU A 726 30.48 12.90 -11.73
N HIS A 727 31.41 12.30 -10.99
CA HIS A 727 31.45 10.87 -10.70
C HIS A 727 31.70 10.63 -9.22
N ALA A 728 31.18 9.53 -8.69
CA ALA A 728 31.41 9.11 -7.31
C ALA A 728 31.61 7.60 -7.21
N SER A 729 32.36 7.14 -6.21
CA SER A 729 32.68 5.72 -6.01
C SER A 729 32.51 5.31 -4.55
N PRO A 730 31.26 5.20 -4.05
CA PRO A 730 30.97 4.76 -2.69
C PRO A 730 31.38 3.29 -2.44
N GLY A 731 31.51 2.47 -3.48
CA GLY A 731 31.86 1.04 -3.35
C GLY A 731 30.67 0.14 -2.98
N CYS A 732 29.43 0.62 -3.17
CA CYS A 732 28.22 -0.14 -2.92
C CYS A 732 27.97 -1.22 -4.00
N ASN A 733 28.61 -2.36 -3.85
CA ASN A 733 28.53 -3.51 -4.77
C ASN A 733 27.26 -4.38 -4.61
N GLN A 734 26.23 -3.90 -3.89
CA GLN A 734 24.98 -4.64 -3.64
C GLN A 734 24.02 -4.70 -4.84
N GLY A 735 24.28 -3.89 -5.89
CA GLY A 735 23.58 -3.89 -7.17
C GLY A 735 22.06 -3.78 -7.05
N TRP A 736 21.35 -4.56 -7.88
CA TRP A 736 19.90 -4.75 -7.83
C TRP A 736 19.52 -6.15 -8.35
N GLY A 737 18.40 -6.71 -7.88
CA GLY A 737 17.88 -7.98 -8.35
C GLY A 737 16.88 -7.83 -9.50
N VAL A 738 15.88 -8.72 -9.54
CA VAL A 738 14.87 -8.78 -10.62
C VAL A 738 13.63 -7.94 -10.33
N GLY A 739 13.27 -7.77 -9.05
CA GLY A 739 12.15 -6.93 -8.65
C GLY A 739 12.47 -5.44 -8.80
N ILE A 740 11.49 -4.62 -9.22
CA ILE A 740 11.67 -3.18 -9.41
C ILE A 740 12.08 -2.43 -8.14
N PHE A 741 11.83 -3.01 -6.96
CA PHE A 741 12.24 -2.44 -5.66
C PHE A 741 13.40 -3.17 -4.98
N ASP A 742 13.90 -4.27 -5.55
CA ASP A 742 15.07 -5.01 -5.05
C ASP A 742 16.36 -4.26 -5.39
N LEU A 743 16.51 -3.08 -4.79
CA LEU A 743 17.60 -2.13 -5.01
C LEU A 743 18.55 -2.17 -3.81
N GLY A 744 19.82 -2.47 -4.09
CA GLY A 744 20.90 -2.45 -3.11
C GLY A 744 21.47 -1.05 -2.83
N MET A 745 20.99 -0.02 -3.53
CA MET A 745 21.33 1.38 -3.27
C MET A 745 20.07 2.24 -3.16
N ARG A 746 20.11 3.25 -2.30
CA ARG A 746 19.17 4.38 -2.24
C ARG A 746 19.99 5.67 -2.13
N ILE A 747 19.48 6.78 -2.65
CA ILE A 747 20.16 8.08 -2.61
C ILE A 747 19.20 9.12 -2.05
N HIS A 748 19.45 9.60 -0.82
CA HIS A 748 18.59 10.54 -0.09
C HIS A 748 19.42 11.33 0.92
N ASP A 749 19.07 12.59 1.18
CA ASP A 749 19.67 13.38 2.26
C ASP A 749 19.29 12.75 3.62
N ILE A 750 20.26 12.22 4.36
CA ILE A 750 20.03 11.61 5.68
C ILE A 750 20.53 12.46 6.84
N ASP A 751 21.30 13.54 6.62
CA ASP A 751 21.82 14.37 7.69
C ASP A 751 21.35 15.84 7.70
N GLY A 752 20.73 16.28 6.61
CA GLY A 752 19.95 17.51 6.48
C GLY A 752 20.75 18.69 5.95
N ASP A 753 21.82 18.44 5.17
CA ASP A 753 22.64 19.49 4.57
C ASP A 753 22.19 19.94 3.18
N GLY A 754 21.14 19.31 2.64
CA GLY A 754 20.56 19.60 1.32
C GLY A 754 21.18 18.79 0.18
N ARG A 755 22.18 17.94 0.45
CA ARG A 755 22.76 17.00 -0.53
C ARG A 755 22.30 15.59 -0.25
N ALA A 756 22.04 14.84 -1.31
CA ALA A 756 21.63 13.46 -1.16
C ALA A 756 22.83 12.52 -0.93
N ASP A 757 22.72 11.70 0.11
CA ASP A 757 23.73 10.77 0.57
C ASP A 757 23.52 9.36 -0.02
N VAL A 758 24.58 8.55 -0.05
CA VAL A 758 24.50 7.17 -0.56
C VAL A 758 24.22 6.19 0.57
N LEU A 759 23.14 5.43 0.43
CA LEU A 759 22.77 4.32 1.31
C LEU A 759 22.93 2.99 0.56
N CYS A 760 23.70 2.07 1.13
CA CYS A 760 23.92 0.73 0.58
C CYS A 760 23.24 -0.34 1.44
N ILE A 761 22.35 -1.12 0.83
CA ILE A 761 21.42 -2.01 1.51
C ILE A 761 21.66 -3.47 1.09
N GLU A 762 22.07 -4.30 2.06
CA GLU A 762 22.22 -5.73 1.88
C GLU A 762 20.86 -6.45 1.81
N LYS A 763 20.84 -7.70 1.31
CA LYS A 763 19.60 -8.48 1.14
C LYS A 763 18.75 -8.60 2.43
N ASN A 764 19.38 -8.64 3.60
CA ASN A 764 18.75 -8.72 4.93
C ASN A 764 18.30 -7.36 5.52
N GLY A 765 18.45 -6.26 4.79
CA GLY A 765 18.12 -4.91 5.25
C GLY A 765 19.18 -4.27 6.15
N LEU A 766 20.40 -4.80 6.23
CA LEU A 766 21.55 -4.09 6.81
C LEU A 766 21.89 -2.88 5.93
N ILE A 767 22.09 -1.70 6.55
CA ILE A 767 22.33 -0.45 5.82
C ILE A 767 23.67 0.16 6.23
N THR A 768 24.54 0.34 5.24
CA THR A 768 25.77 1.15 5.34
C THR A 768 25.63 2.44 4.52
N GLY A 769 26.48 3.44 4.72
CA GLY A 769 26.33 4.69 3.97
C GLY A 769 27.55 5.60 3.90
N TRP A 770 27.45 6.59 3.00
CA TRP A 770 28.42 7.64 2.74
C TRP A 770 27.70 8.98 2.59
N LEU A 771 28.12 9.97 3.37
CA LEU A 771 27.63 11.33 3.28
C LEU A 771 28.24 12.05 2.09
N ASN A 772 27.43 12.75 1.31
CA ASN A 772 27.85 13.51 0.13
C ASN A 772 28.20 14.94 0.52
N LYS A 773 29.39 15.15 1.09
CA LYS A 773 29.85 16.48 1.46
C LYS A 773 30.42 17.23 0.26
N ALA A 774 30.40 18.56 0.32
CA ALA A 774 31.04 19.42 -0.68
C ALA A 774 32.58 19.15 -0.81
N SER A 775 33.18 18.49 0.19
CA SER A 775 34.57 18.01 0.19
C SER A 775 34.77 16.60 -0.41
N GLY A 776 33.69 15.90 -0.79
CA GLY A 776 33.69 14.51 -1.24
C GLY A 776 32.90 13.57 -0.32
N LEU A 777 32.87 12.28 -0.67
CA LEU A 777 32.17 11.25 0.10
C LEU A 777 32.88 10.93 1.44
N GLU A 778 32.12 10.93 2.54
CA GLU A 778 32.57 10.52 3.87
C GLU A 778 31.82 9.26 4.33
N SER A 779 32.50 8.15 4.60
CA SER A 779 31.83 6.93 5.07
C SER A 779 31.39 7.05 6.53
N VAL A 780 30.12 6.74 6.79
CA VAL A 780 29.51 6.73 8.13
C VAL A 780 29.24 5.33 8.67
N GLY A 781 29.82 4.31 8.03
CA GLY A 781 29.69 2.91 8.43
C GLY A 781 28.22 2.44 8.40
N GLN A 782 27.79 1.75 9.46
CA GLN A 782 26.46 1.15 9.59
C GLN A 782 25.39 2.18 9.97
N VAL A 783 24.72 2.76 8.97
CA VAL A 783 23.60 3.71 9.15
C VAL A 783 22.42 3.08 9.90
N LYS A 784 22.11 1.79 9.66
CA LYS A 784 21.13 1.02 10.43
C LYS A 784 21.46 -0.47 10.43
N PHE A 785 21.36 -1.12 11.60
CA PHE A 785 21.49 -2.58 11.72
C PHE A 785 20.35 -3.34 10.99
N SER A 786 20.62 -4.58 10.57
CA SER A 786 19.62 -5.46 9.94
C SER A 786 18.52 -5.85 10.93
N GLU A 787 17.27 -5.50 10.62
CA GLU A 787 16.06 -5.94 11.32
C GLU A 787 15.52 -7.27 10.74
N GLY A 788 16.23 -7.89 9.78
CA GLY A 788 15.79 -9.09 9.06
C GLY A 788 14.72 -8.82 8.01
N TRP A 789 14.53 -7.56 7.62
CA TRP A 789 13.56 -7.16 6.60
C TRP A 789 14.13 -7.32 5.19
N ASP A 790 13.20 -7.40 4.26
CA ASP A 790 13.48 -7.37 2.84
C ASP A 790 13.94 -5.96 2.41
N ARG A 791 15.07 -5.84 1.72
CA ARG A 791 15.47 -4.53 1.16
C ARG A 791 14.46 -3.97 0.15
N ALA A 792 13.69 -4.83 -0.52
CA ALA A 792 12.58 -4.41 -1.37
C ALA A 792 11.37 -3.87 -0.59
N SER A 793 11.30 -4.08 0.73
CA SER A 793 10.35 -3.44 1.65
C SER A 793 10.87 -2.13 2.27
N ILE A 794 12.11 -1.69 2.00
CA ILE A 794 12.68 -0.46 2.58
C ILE A 794 12.58 0.71 1.58
N ARG A 795 12.07 1.85 2.03
CA ARG A 795 12.06 3.16 1.33
C ARG A 795 12.58 4.25 2.26
N PHE A 796 12.87 5.41 1.68
CA PHE A 796 13.28 6.62 2.40
C PHE A 796 12.54 7.83 1.85
N ALA A 797 12.11 8.72 2.73
CA ALA A 797 11.54 10.04 2.44
C ALA A 797 11.49 10.85 3.74
N ASP A 798 11.58 12.18 3.70
CA ASP A 798 11.31 13.02 4.87
C ASP A 798 9.79 13.10 5.10
N VAL A 799 9.26 12.28 6.00
CA VAL A 799 7.83 12.26 6.36
C VAL A 799 7.56 12.91 7.71
N GLU A 800 8.62 13.21 8.45
CA GLU A 800 8.60 13.90 9.72
C GLU A 800 8.86 15.42 9.58
N ALA A 801 9.21 15.87 8.36
CA ALA A 801 9.62 17.21 7.93
C ALA A 801 10.77 17.78 8.77
N SER A 802 11.82 16.96 8.85
CA SER A 802 12.98 17.21 9.66
C SER A 802 14.18 17.74 8.88
N GLY A 803 14.06 17.85 7.55
CA GLY A 803 15.13 18.07 6.60
C GLY A 803 15.93 16.80 6.27
N ARG A 804 15.65 15.67 6.95
CA ARG A 804 16.34 14.39 6.78
C ARG A 804 15.35 13.31 6.37
N ALA A 805 15.76 12.45 5.46
CA ALA A 805 14.97 11.30 5.08
C ALA A 805 14.83 10.32 6.26
N ASP A 806 13.58 9.97 6.56
CA ASP A 806 13.19 8.92 7.49
C ASP A 806 13.20 7.56 6.77
N LEU A 807 13.32 6.48 7.55
CA LEU A 807 13.22 5.12 7.00
C LEU A 807 11.79 4.62 7.08
N LEU A 808 11.31 4.06 5.97
CA LEU A 808 9.98 3.52 5.80
C LEU A 808 10.08 2.01 5.55
N HIS A 809 9.57 1.19 6.46
CA HIS A 809 9.41 -0.25 6.25
C HIS A 809 7.98 -0.56 5.83
N VAL A 810 7.81 -1.01 4.58
CA VAL A 810 6.51 -1.27 3.96
C VAL A 810 6.21 -2.77 3.96
N ASP A 811 5.11 -3.14 4.62
CA ASP A 811 4.64 -4.52 4.63
C ASP A 811 4.23 -4.97 3.22
N LYS A 812 4.65 -6.19 2.85
CA LYS A 812 4.46 -6.72 1.49
C LYS A 812 3.05 -7.24 1.21
N TYR A 813 2.24 -7.55 2.23
CA TYR A 813 0.88 -8.08 2.07
C TYR A 813 -0.21 -7.01 2.18
N THR A 814 0.06 -5.93 2.91
CA THR A 814 -0.91 -4.89 3.27
C THR A 814 -0.52 -3.50 2.79
N GLY A 815 0.75 -3.26 2.46
CA GLY A 815 1.27 -1.93 2.14
C GLY A 815 1.40 -1.00 3.35
N ALA A 816 1.10 -1.49 4.55
CA ALA A 816 1.21 -0.71 5.76
C ALA A 816 2.67 -0.29 6.01
N VAL A 817 2.89 0.99 6.34
CA VAL A 817 4.22 1.57 6.48
C VAL A 817 4.51 1.84 7.95
N ASN A 818 5.49 1.12 8.50
CA ASN A 818 6.14 1.49 9.77
C ASN A 818 7.23 2.52 9.50
N VAL A 819 7.20 3.62 10.26
CA VAL A 819 8.11 4.75 10.08
C VAL A 819 9.15 4.79 11.19
N PHE A 820 10.40 5.07 10.82
CA PHE A 820 11.53 5.23 11.73
C PHE A 820 12.10 6.63 11.53
N THR A 821 11.81 7.52 12.48
CA THR A 821 12.27 8.92 12.43
C THR A 821 13.79 8.98 12.49
N ASN A 822 14.39 9.75 11.59
CA ASN A 822 15.82 10.02 11.57
C ASN A 822 16.19 11.17 12.52
N ASN A 823 16.78 10.85 13.67
CA ASN A 823 17.23 11.85 14.65
C ASN A 823 18.67 12.37 14.37
N GLY A 824 19.22 12.09 13.19
CA GLY A 824 20.55 12.51 12.73
C GLY A 824 21.69 11.55 13.07
N HIS A 825 22.90 11.95 12.68
CA HIS A 825 24.15 11.20 12.84
C HIS A 825 24.61 11.16 14.32
N LYS A 826 23.89 10.36 15.11
CA LYS A 826 24.10 10.15 16.55
C LYS A 826 24.03 8.66 16.84
N ALA A 827 25.15 8.06 17.23
CA ALA A 827 25.24 6.61 17.40
C ALA A 827 24.22 6.08 18.43
N GLN A 828 23.44 5.06 18.03
CA GLN A 828 22.41 4.43 18.84
C GLN A 828 22.23 2.95 18.45
N GLY A 829 22.20 2.05 19.44
CA GLY A 829 21.84 0.64 19.20
C GLY A 829 22.71 -0.08 18.17
N GLY A 830 24.01 0.26 18.10
CA GLY A 830 24.94 -0.27 17.10
C GLY A 830 24.88 0.40 15.72
N SER A 831 23.96 1.35 15.49
CA SER A 831 23.91 2.16 14.27
C SER A 831 24.64 3.49 14.48
N SER A 832 25.19 4.09 13.42
CA SER A 832 25.77 5.44 13.46
C SER A 832 24.72 6.54 13.52
N PHE A 833 23.52 6.28 12.97
CA PHE A 833 22.36 7.16 13.05
C PHE A 833 21.39 6.73 14.16
N SER A 834 20.67 7.70 14.72
CA SER A 834 19.66 7.48 15.76
C SER A 834 18.27 7.38 15.14
N TRP A 835 17.58 6.27 15.37
CA TRP A 835 16.29 5.95 14.77
C TRP A 835 15.19 5.79 15.84
N THR A 836 14.10 6.55 15.72
CA THR A 836 12.93 6.39 16.60
C THR A 836 11.81 5.67 15.86
N ASN A 837 11.47 4.44 16.27
CA ASN A 837 10.31 3.74 15.72
C ASN A 837 9.02 4.48 16.11
N ARG A 838 8.26 4.94 15.10
CA ARG A 838 6.98 5.63 15.23
C ARG A 838 5.77 4.69 15.10
N GLY A 839 6.03 3.41 14.81
CA GLY A 839 5.00 2.45 14.45
C GLY A 839 4.39 2.73 13.07
N MET A 840 3.21 2.17 12.85
CA MET A 840 2.49 2.25 11.60
C MET A 840 1.84 3.64 11.42
N LEU A 841 2.34 4.43 10.46
CA LEU A 841 1.78 5.76 10.17
C LEU A 841 0.91 5.79 8.90
N TYR A 842 1.07 4.81 8.02
CA TYR A 842 0.25 4.64 6.82
C TYR A 842 -0.31 3.22 6.81
N ASN A 843 -1.62 3.09 6.57
CA ASN A 843 -2.32 1.82 6.44
C ASN A 843 -3.24 1.90 5.21
N PRO A 844 -2.69 1.70 4.00
CA PRO A 844 -3.44 1.88 2.76
C PRO A 844 -4.50 0.78 2.55
N ILE A 845 -5.46 1.04 1.66
CA ILE A 845 -6.47 0.03 1.27
C ILE A 845 -5.90 -1.07 0.36
N ASP A 846 -4.70 -0.85 -0.19
CA ASP A 846 -4.00 -1.68 -1.17
C ASP A 846 -2.50 -1.72 -0.82
N ARG A 847 -1.83 -2.83 -1.11
CA ARG A 847 -0.42 -3.09 -0.77
C ARG A 847 0.61 -2.24 -1.51
N GLY A 848 0.18 -1.51 -2.55
CA GLY A 848 1.08 -0.86 -3.50
C GLY A 848 1.87 -1.89 -4.32
N GLU A 849 2.94 -1.48 -4.99
CA GLU A 849 3.65 -2.37 -5.93
C GLU A 849 4.67 -3.34 -5.29
N ASN A 850 4.57 -3.60 -3.98
CA ASN A 850 5.49 -4.49 -3.26
C ASN A 850 5.28 -5.97 -3.62
N MET A 851 5.83 -6.41 -4.77
CA MET A 851 6.12 -7.83 -4.99
C MET A 851 7.61 -8.09 -4.90
N VAL A 852 7.96 -8.99 -3.99
CA VAL A 852 9.25 -9.66 -3.90
C VAL A 852 9.13 -10.89 -4.77
N GLY A 853 10.03 -11.01 -5.75
CA GLY A 853 10.08 -12.15 -6.68
C GLY A 853 10.31 -13.47 -5.93
#